data_AF-A0A1G3C1D0-F1
#
_entry.id   AF-A0A1G3C1D0-F1
#
_cell.length_a   1.000
_cell.length_b   1.000
_cell.length_c   1.000
_cell.angle_alpha   90.00
_cell.angle_beta   90.00
_cell.angle_gamma   90.00
#
_symmetry.space_group_name_H-M   'P 1'
#
loop_
_entity.id
_entity.type
_entity.pdbx_description
1 polymer ?
#
loop_
_entity_poly.entity_id
_entity_poly.type
_entity_poly.pdbx_seq_one_letter_code
_entity_poly.pdbx_strand_id
1 'polypeptide(L)'
;MLKSNRYHPNIKEIISLNNLAVEYHKENNLQQAYKVCMKIYELDPAPDLLKQSIDLGLKHMRYHLILGEIYYKNGNYVAAQKILNNLKSLGKHFSDKYIMLAKIHLQNEDYSKALKEYEEMTIECPQRFQSILNGLLEIINHDPFIERSYELLHNLYKKRGREALLIPEFKRKVEKGEHNRQCILGTLEHIYYLLGQYPQAISLLIKHQEEYPKDAKASCLLGNIYLKSGKYSEAIIQYNKVIQLDPSRKNNIISSLESLSDNKDSDNTIINYLVNLYIDENKLDQAEKILDRLLETKPDNVNYQNKMEQVLIKLVKSSFLDNLLDFCISKIEKLIKLRPENTRYKKKLQDIQNLNIRKKIPEYENKLKSSNLNEDEANRICFDLAMLYMKGGTNEERAISLFQKVAKSSSSKKVDALLHVGLSFLAKGYNDAAYDNFNKILTLYVSDKEKLQNLYQIAVACEKKNLHEKAKYYYGKILSIDMQYKDVSRRLDLISTLTKSRASEALMTNINQKFENIEKIDEGNIWVVYKAVDKLLKRKVVIKVIKEDFRYNPEAIDRFIKETQYLSGSQHKSIIRIYDVNIDILLYIVMEYIDGESLRSIQKKKIFSWQEVLKIATDICDAIKCAHKHGVIHRDIRPDNIRLCDDNTVKVLGFGLTRITSVSKVQETNQITEAPFYKSPEQIRGIEVDIDERSDIYSLGITLYEMLTGHVPFYEGDIAYQHINEPPKSLSKENPEIPRWLDKIVLKCLAKNPSGRYQEISHLQKELESYSKFYID
;
A
#
# COMPACT_ATOMS: atom_id res chain seq x y z
N MET A 1 -61.26 37.58 8.30
CA MET A 1 -59.97 38.26 8.55
C MET A 1 -60.12 39.75 8.31
N LEU A 2 -60.99 40.39 9.10
CA LEU A 2 -61.26 41.82 9.09
C LEU A 2 -60.97 42.31 10.52
N LYS A 3 -59.81 42.92 10.74
CA LYS A 3 -59.45 43.86 11.84
C LYS A 3 -57.92 43.96 12.00
N SER A 4 -57.26 44.67 11.08
CA SER A 4 -55.94 45.28 11.31
C SER A 4 -55.53 46.29 10.23
N ASN A 5 -56.45 47.15 9.74
CA ASN A 5 -56.10 48.30 8.88
C ASN A 5 -56.02 49.58 9.71
N ARG A 6 -55.16 49.62 10.71
CA ARG A 6 -54.80 50.85 11.41
C ARG A 6 -53.31 50.76 11.66
N TYR A 7 -52.51 51.54 10.94
CA TYR A 7 -51.14 52.00 11.25
C TYR A 7 -50.32 52.37 9.98
N HIS A 8 -50.89 52.33 8.76
CA HIS A 8 -50.25 52.98 7.61
C HIS A 8 -50.82 54.41 7.40
N PRO A 9 -50.02 55.48 7.57
CA PRO A 9 -50.50 56.86 7.62
C PRO A 9 -51.20 57.32 6.33
N ASN A 10 -50.94 56.66 5.18
CA ASN A 10 -51.44 57.08 3.85
C ASN A 10 -52.35 56.05 3.16
N ILE A 11 -52.87 55.06 3.87
CA ILE A 11 -53.55 53.90 3.25
C ILE A 11 -54.67 54.25 2.26
N LYS A 12 -55.53 55.23 2.57
CA LYS A 12 -56.64 55.63 1.68
C LYS A 12 -56.13 56.26 0.38
N GLU A 13 -55.07 57.06 0.46
CA GLU A 13 -54.47 57.70 -0.70
C GLU A 13 -53.76 56.68 -1.59
N ILE A 14 -52.99 55.75 -0.99
CA ILE A 14 -52.33 54.65 -1.71
C ILE A 14 -53.36 53.78 -2.44
N ILE A 15 -54.49 53.47 -1.81
CA ILE A 15 -55.58 52.71 -2.44
C ILE A 15 -56.13 53.43 -3.68
N SER A 16 -56.44 54.72 -3.57
CA SER A 16 -56.98 55.52 -4.66
C SER A 16 -55.98 55.66 -5.81
N LEU A 17 -54.71 55.94 -5.50
CA LEU A 17 -53.64 56.04 -6.48
C LEU A 17 -53.38 54.69 -7.16
N ASN A 18 -53.39 53.57 -6.44
CA ASN A 18 -53.22 52.25 -7.05
C ASN A 18 -54.37 51.90 -8.01
N ASN A 19 -55.61 52.26 -7.68
CA ASN A 19 -56.73 52.10 -8.62
C ASN A 19 -56.55 52.99 -9.87
N LEU A 20 -56.12 54.24 -9.68
CA LEU A 20 -55.84 55.16 -10.79
C LEU A 20 -54.69 54.66 -11.68
N ALA A 21 -53.62 54.10 -11.09
CA ALA A 21 -52.53 53.49 -11.83
C ALA A 21 -53.01 52.29 -12.68
N VAL A 22 -53.92 51.48 -12.13
CA VAL A 22 -54.53 50.35 -12.86
C VAL A 22 -55.40 50.84 -14.03
N GLU A 23 -56.20 51.89 -13.86
CA GLU A 23 -57.01 52.44 -14.96
C GLU A 23 -56.14 53.05 -16.06
N TYR A 24 -55.12 53.85 -15.72
CA TYR A 24 -54.18 54.37 -16.72
C TYR A 24 -53.41 53.26 -17.44
N HIS A 25 -53.07 52.18 -16.75
CA HIS A 25 -52.44 51.01 -17.36
C HIS A 25 -53.38 50.30 -18.34
N LYS A 26 -54.67 50.14 -18.00
CA LYS A 26 -55.68 49.56 -18.90
C LYS A 26 -55.91 50.41 -20.16
N GLU A 27 -55.89 51.73 -20.03
CA GLU A 27 -55.97 52.67 -21.15
C GLU A 27 -54.67 52.78 -21.95
N ASN A 28 -53.64 52.00 -21.60
CA ASN A 28 -52.30 52.01 -22.19
C ASN A 28 -51.58 53.37 -22.07
N ASN A 29 -51.98 54.21 -21.11
CA ASN A 29 -51.35 55.49 -20.79
C ASN A 29 -50.18 55.29 -19.81
N LEU A 30 -49.10 54.68 -20.31
CA LEU A 30 -47.96 54.23 -19.48
C LEU A 30 -47.22 55.38 -18.78
N GLN A 31 -47.19 56.58 -19.37
CA GLN A 31 -46.53 57.74 -18.77
C GLN A 31 -47.26 58.24 -17.52
N GLN A 32 -48.60 58.27 -17.55
CA GLN A 32 -49.39 58.65 -16.38
C GLN A 32 -49.41 57.54 -15.33
N ALA A 33 -49.51 56.28 -15.76
CA ALA A 33 -49.39 55.13 -14.85
C ALA A 33 -48.05 55.15 -14.10
N TYR A 34 -46.94 55.46 -14.78
CA TYR A 34 -45.61 55.60 -14.15
C TYR A 34 -45.59 56.68 -13.09
N LYS A 35 -46.07 57.90 -13.41
CA LYS A 35 -46.12 59.02 -12.45
C LYS A 35 -46.91 58.66 -11.21
N VAL A 36 -48.06 58.00 -11.38
CA VAL A 36 -48.90 57.57 -10.25
C VAL A 36 -48.20 56.48 -9.43
N CYS A 37 -47.55 55.49 -10.07
CA CYS A 37 -46.78 54.46 -9.36
C CYS A 37 -45.61 55.03 -8.56
N MET A 38 -44.88 56.01 -9.10
CA MET A 38 -43.79 56.69 -8.40
C MET A 38 -44.30 57.49 -7.21
N LYS A 39 -45.44 58.17 -7.35
CA LYS A 39 -46.08 58.88 -6.23
C LYS A 39 -46.48 57.92 -5.11
N ILE A 40 -46.97 56.71 -5.43
CA ILE A 40 -47.24 55.68 -4.42
C ILE A 40 -45.93 55.24 -3.73
N TYR A 41 -44.85 55.06 -4.50
CA TYR A 41 -43.54 54.67 -3.96
C TYR A 41 -42.94 55.72 -3.01
N GLU A 42 -43.17 57.01 -3.28
CA GLU A 42 -42.79 58.12 -2.38
C GLU A 42 -43.58 58.12 -1.07
N LEU A 43 -44.88 57.80 -1.15
CA LEU A 43 -45.77 57.76 0.02
C LEU A 43 -45.55 56.53 0.91
N ASP A 44 -44.92 55.47 0.39
CA ASP A 44 -44.61 54.24 1.11
C ASP A 44 -43.29 53.59 0.63
N PRO A 45 -42.13 54.07 1.11
CA PRO A 45 -40.82 53.56 0.68
C PRO A 45 -40.43 52.22 1.34
N ALA A 46 -41.33 51.56 2.09
CA ALA A 46 -41.00 50.34 2.82
C ALA A 46 -40.54 49.23 1.84
N PRO A 47 -39.38 48.60 2.05
CA PRO A 47 -38.89 47.56 1.15
C PRO A 47 -39.53 46.18 1.40
N ASP A 48 -40.21 45.99 2.53
CA ASP A 48 -40.81 44.71 2.93
C ASP A 48 -42.23 44.54 2.36
N LEU A 49 -42.30 43.82 1.25
CA LEU A 49 -43.56 43.55 0.54
C LEU A 49 -44.53 42.65 1.31
N LEU A 50 -44.05 41.73 2.15
CA LEU A 50 -44.93 40.88 2.95
C LEU A 50 -45.65 41.74 3.98
N LYS A 51 -44.91 42.63 4.64
CA LYS A 51 -45.49 43.61 5.56
C LYS A 51 -46.48 44.53 4.84
N GLN A 52 -46.12 45.07 3.68
CA GLN A 52 -47.04 45.89 2.88
C GLN A 52 -48.30 45.11 2.46
N SER A 53 -48.19 43.82 2.17
CA SER A 53 -49.35 43.00 1.83
C SER A 53 -50.33 42.83 3.00
N ILE A 54 -49.82 42.78 4.23
CA ILE A 54 -50.62 42.72 5.46
C ILE A 54 -51.28 44.08 5.72
N ASP A 55 -50.52 45.16 5.59
CA ASP A 55 -50.97 46.51 5.93
C ASP A 55 -51.92 47.12 4.89
N LEU A 56 -51.64 46.94 3.59
CA LEU A 56 -52.39 47.53 2.48
C LEU A 56 -53.34 46.52 1.82
N GLY A 57 -53.06 45.22 1.89
CA GLY A 57 -53.81 44.18 1.20
C GLY A 57 -53.37 43.94 -0.25
N LEU A 58 -53.33 42.68 -0.68
CA LEU A 58 -52.80 42.25 -1.98
C LEU A 58 -53.38 42.98 -3.20
N LYS A 59 -54.68 43.31 -3.21
CA LYS A 59 -55.31 44.05 -4.33
C LYS A 59 -54.71 45.45 -4.54
N HIS A 60 -54.11 46.01 -3.50
CA HIS A 60 -53.54 47.36 -3.48
C HIS A 60 -52.02 47.37 -3.76
N MET A 61 -51.45 46.21 -4.08
CA MET A 61 -50.05 46.03 -4.49
C MET A 61 -49.85 45.94 -6.01
N ARG A 62 -50.91 46.18 -6.80
CA ARG A 62 -50.88 46.07 -8.28
C ARG A 62 -49.90 47.04 -8.93
N TYR A 63 -49.68 48.21 -8.31
CA TYR A 63 -48.74 49.21 -8.80
C TYR A 63 -47.31 48.69 -8.93
N HIS A 64 -46.85 47.78 -8.05
CA HIS A 64 -45.52 47.16 -8.18
C HIS A 64 -45.38 46.32 -9.45
N LEU A 65 -46.42 45.57 -9.83
CA LEU A 65 -46.41 44.81 -11.07
C LEU A 65 -46.45 45.73 -12.30
N ILE A 66 -47.29 46.77 -12.27
CA ILE A 66 -47.40 47.79 -13.33
C ILE A 66 -46.06 48.52 -13.50
N LEU A 67 -45.41 48.91 -12.40
CA LEU A 67 -44.12 49.58 -12.42
C LEU A 67 -43.03 48.68 -12.99
N GLY A 68 -43.00 47.39 -12.62
CA GLY A 68 -42.12 46.40 -13.22
C GLY A 68 -42.33 46.25 -14.73
N GLU A 69 -43.58 46.26 -15.19
CA GLU A 69 -43.91 46.21 -16.63
C GLU A 69 -43.48 47.47 -17.38
N ILE A 70 -43.66 48.65 -16.80
CA ILE A 70 -43.23 49.90 -17.40
C ILE A 70 -41.71 49.92 -17.53
N TYR A 71 -40.96 49.53 -16.49
CA TYR A 71 -39.50 49.45 -16.60
C TYR A 71 -39.05 48.45 -17.66
N TYR A 72 -39.72 47.31 -17.77
CA TYR A 72 -39.45 46.33 -18.83
C TYR A 72 -39.67 46.92 -20.23
N LYS A 73 -40.83 47.55 -20.48
CA LYS A 73 -41.15 48.16 -21.79
C LYS A 73 -40.21 49.30 -22.16
N ASN A 74 -39.71 50.03 -21.17
CA ASN A 74 -38.75 51.12 -21.36
C ASN A 74 -37.29 50.64 -21.49
N GLY A 75 -37.03 49.33 -21.50
CA GLY A 75 -35.68 48.75 -21.62
C GLY A 75 -34.84 48.81 -20.34
N ASN A 76 -35.39 49.25 -19.21
CA ASN A 76 -34.70 49.27 -17.92
C ASN A 76 -34.85 47.92 -17.21
N TYR A 77 -34.18 46.89 -17.74
CA TYR A 77 -34.31 45.52 -17.28
C TYR A 77 -33.81 45.31 -15.84
N VAL A 78 -32.80 46.06 -15.40
CA VAL A 78 -32.26 45.97 -14.03
C VAL A 78 -33.30 46.42 -13.01
N ALA A 79 -33.96 47.56 -13.25
CA ALA A 79 -35.02 48.06 -12.36
C ALA A 79 -36.25 47.15 -12.38
N ALA A 80 -36.64 46.66 -13.57
CA ALA A 80 -37.73 45.72 -13.73
C ALA A 80 -37.49 44.43 -12.94
N GLN A 81 -36.30 43.83 -13.10
CA GLN A 81 -35.94 42.59 -12.42
C GLN A 81 -35.95 42.76 -10.89
N LYS A 82 -35.45 43.89 -10.38
CA LYS A 82 -35.46 44.19 -8.93
C LYS A 82 -36.88 44.18 -8.36
N ILE A 83 -37.81 44.88 -9.01
CA ILE A 83 -39.20 44.99 -8.53
C ILE A 83 -39.95 43.66 -8.67
N LEU A 84 -39.74 42.95 -9.78
CA LEU A 84 -40.42 41.67 -10.03
C LEU A 84 -39.91 40.55 -9.09
N ASN A 85 -38.61 40.51 -8.77
CA ASN A 85 -38.07 39.57 -7.79
C ASN A 85 -38.61 39.82 -6.40
N ASN A 86 -38.72 41.09 -6.02
CA ASN A 86 -39.34 41.51 -4.76
C ASN A 86 -40.77 40.94 -4.63
N LEU A 87 -41.57 40.94 -5.71
CA LEU A 87 -42.91 40.36 -5.73
C LEU A 87 -42.96 38.83 -5.54
N LYS A 88 -41.83 38.10 -5.65
CA LYS A 88 -41.78 36.65 -5.34
C LYS A 88 -42.09 36.36 -3.88
N SER A 89 -41.81 37.29 -2.97
CA SER A 89 -42.19 37.17 -1.55
C SER A 89 -43.69 36.96 -1.33
N LEU A 90 -44.54 37.37 -2.27
CA LEU A 90 -46.00 37.24 -2.20
C LEU A 90 -46.55 35.90 -2.74
N GLY A 91 -45.67 34.94 -3.11
CA GLY A 91 -46.04 33.60 -3.56
C GLY A 91 -46.92 33.58 -4.81
N LYS A 92 -47.99 32.78 -4.79
CA LYS A 92 -49.00 32.60 -5.86
C LYS A 92 -49.71 33.85 -6.39
N HIS A 93 -49.56 35.00 -5.73
CA HIS A 93 -50.19 36.25 -6.15
C HIS A 93 -49.33 36.97 -7.20
N PHE A 94 -49.96 37.57 -8.23
CA PHE A 94 -49.28 38.18 -9.38
C PHE A 94 -48.45 37.17 -10.19
N SER A 95 -49.11 36.32 -10.98
CA SER A 95 -48.43 35.28 -11.76
C SER A 95 -47.54 35.83 -12.87
N ASP A 96 -47.85 37.02 -13.40
CA ASP A 96 -47.17 37.55 -14.59
C ASP A 96 -45.72 37.96 -14.29
N LYS A 97 -45.36 38.15 -13.02
CA LYS A 97 -43.97 38.42 -12.61
C LYS A 97 -43.00 37.35 -13.11
N TYR A 98 -43.39 36.07 -13.05
CA TYR A 98 -42.56 34.95 -13.50
C TYR A 98 -42.35 35.00 -15.02
N ILE A 99 -43.42 35.30 -15.77
CA ILE A 99 -43.34 35.44 -17.24
C ILE A 99 -42.41 36.60 -17.62
N MET A 100 -42.52 37.73 -16.93
CA MET A 100 -41.69 38.91 -17.22
C MET A 100 -40.23 38.70 -16.83
N LEU A 101 -39.96 38.10 -15.66
CA LEU A 101 -38.60 37.70 -15.28
C LEU A 101 -38.00 36.71 -16.27
N ALA A 102 -38.78 35.71 -16.71
CA ALA A 102 -38.33 34.75 -17.71
C ALA A 102 -37.99 35.44 -19.04
N LYS A 103 -38.81 36.40 -19.49
CA LYS A 103 -38.53 37.18 -20.71
C LYS A 103 -37.28 38.06 -20.59
N ILE A 104 -37.04 38.68 -19.43
CA ILE A 104 -35.80 39.42 -19.17
C ILE A 104 -34.59 38.47 -19.26
N HIS A 105 -34.69 37.28 -18.69
CA HIS A 105 -33.62 36.28 -18.77
C HIS A 105 -33.40 35.78 -20.20
N LEU A 106 -34.47 35.55 -20.96
CA LEU A 106 -34.41 35.19 -22.38
C LEU A 106 -33.72 36.26 -23.23
N GLN A 107 -34.02 37.54 -23.01
CA GLN A 107 -33.34 38.65 -23.71
C GLN A 107 -31.84 38.73 -23.41
N ASN A 108 -31.42 38.27 -22.24
CA ASN A 108 -30.01 38.21 -21.83
C ASN A 108 -29.35 36.86 -22.17
N GLU A 109 -30.03 36.00 -22.95
CA GLU A 109 -29.58 34.65 -23.32
C GLU A 109 -29.31 33.72 -22.12
N ASP A 110 -29.90 34.01 -20.95
CA ASP A 110 -29.78 33.21 -19.73
C ASP A 110 -30.97 32.25 -19.58
N TYR A 111 -31.00 31.24 -20.45
CA TYR A 111 -32.07 30.25 -20.52
C TYR A 111 -32.26 29.45 -19.23
N SER A 112 -31.19 29.26 -18.44
CA SER A 112 -31.23 28.53 -17.17
C SER A 112 -32.08 29.26 -16.13
N LYS A 113 -31.88 30.59 -16.01
CA LYS A 113 -32.67 31.41 -15.10
C LYS A 113 -34.10 31.55 -15.60
N ALA A 114 -34.29 31.72 -16.92
CA ALA A 114 -35.62 31.73 -17.51
C ALA A 114 -36.41 30.44 -17.20
N LEU A 115 -35.76 29.27 -17.27
CA LEU A 115 -36.37 28.00 -16.91
C LEU A 115 -36.79 27.95 -15.44
N LYS A 116 -35.93 28.43 -14.54
CA LYS A 116 -36.20 28.46 -13.10
C LYS A 116 -37.46 29.27 -12.78
N GLU A 117 -37.68 30.39 -13.48
CA GLU A 117 -38.90 31.19 -13.32
C GLU A 117 -40.16 30.40 -13.68
N TYR A 118 -40.14 29.65 -14.78
CA TYR A 118 -41.28 28.80 -15.14
C TYR A 118 -41.43 27.59 -14.21
N GLU A 119 -40.34 27.02 -13.69
CA GLU A 119 -40.38 25.96 -12.69
C GLU A 119 -41.07 26.42 -11.40
N GLU A 120 -40.67 27.57 -10.86
CA GLU A 120 -41.35 28.19 -9.71
C GLU A 120 -42.82 28.48 -10.01
N MET A 121 -43.12 28.94 -11.23
CA MET A 121 -44.50 29.18 -11.67
C MET A 121 -45.34 27.89 -11.74
N THR A 122 -44.75 26.72 -12.02
CA THR A 122 -45.49 25.43 -11.95
C THR A 122 -45.92 25.06 -10.54
N ILE A 123 -45.22 25.55 -9.53
CA ILE A 123 -45.49 25.27 -8.11
C ILE A 123 -46.52 26.27 -7.59
N GLU A 124 -46.26 27.57 -7.81
CA GLU A 124 -47.06 28.65 -7.24
C GLU A 124 -48.34 28.92 -8.02
N CYS A 125 -48.32 28.74 -9.35
CA CYS A 125 -49.42 29.15 -10.26
C CYS A 125 -49.83 28.06 -11.29
N PRO A 126 -50.14 26.81 -10.88
CA PRO A 126 -50.43 25.70 -11.80
C PRO A 126 -51.67 25.90 -12.69
N GLN A 127 -52.54 26.85 -12.36
CA GLN A 127 -53.68 27.26 -13.17
C GLN A 127 -53.27 27.94 -14.49
N ARG A 128 -52.09 28.58 -14.56
CA ARG A 128 -51.57 29.30 -15.73
C ARG A 128 -50.85 28.39 -16.74
N PHE A 129 -51.39 27.20 -16.95
CA PHE A 129 -50.77 26.15 -17.77
C PHE A 129 -50.36 26.59 -19.17
N GLN A 130 -51.22 27.31 -19.91
CA GLN A 130 -50.90 27.71 -21.29
C GLN A 130 -49.70 28.66 -21.34
N SER A 131 -49.56 29.55 -20.35
CA SER A 131 -48.44 30.48 -20.25
C SER A 131 -47.13 29.75 -19.94
N ILE A 132 -47.19 28.77 -19.03
CA ILE A 132 -46.03 27.92 -18.70
C ILE A 132 -45.64 27.08 -19.91
N LEU A 133 -46.61 26.43 -20.56
CA LEU A 133 -46.39 25.61 -21.76
C LEU A 133 -45.73 26.42 -22.88
N ASN A 134 -46.26 27.60 -23.19
CA ASN A 134 -45.70 28.46 -24.23
C ASN A 134 -44.28 28.92 -23.86
N GLY A 135 -44.04 29.26 -22.59
CA GLY A 135 -42.73 29.67 -22.11
C GLY A 135 -41.68 28.55 -22.13
N LEU A 136 -42.05 27.33 -21.75
CA LEU A 136 -41.18 26.16 -21.87
C LEU A 136 -40.86 25.85 -23.33
N LEU A 137 -41.85 25.95 -24.24
CA LEU A 137 -41.63 25.78 -25.67
C LEU A 137 -40.73 26.88 -26.25
N GLU A 138 -40.86 28.13 -25.77
CA GLU A 138 -39.97 29.23 -26.16
C GLU A 138 -38.52 28.96 -25.73
N ILE A 139 -38.29 28.50 -24.50
CA ILE A 139 -36.96 28.08 -24.04
C ILE A 139 -36.42 26.92 -24.87
N ILE A 140 -37.24 25.91 -25.15
CA ILE A 140 -36.86 24.76 -26.00
C ILE A 140 -36.50 25.22 -27.42
N ASN A 141 -37.20 26.21 -27.97
CA ASN A 141 -36.88 26.76 -29.29
C ASN A 141 -35.49 27.40 -29.30
N HIS A 142 -35.16 28.16 -28.24
CA HIS A 142 -33.87 28.83 -28.11
C HIS A 142 -32.73 27.87 -27.77
N ASP A 143 -32.89 27.02 -26.75
CA ASP A 143 -31.91 26.00 -26.37
C ASP A 143 -32.58 24.66 -26.00
N PRO A 144 -32.71 23.74 -26.97
CA PRO A 144 -33.33 22.42 -26.76
C PRO A 144 -32.40 21.43 -26.07
N PHE A 145 -31.22 21.85 -25.61
CA PHE A 145 -30.31 20.98 -24.87
C PHE A 145 -30.57 21.02 -23.36
N ILE A 146 -31.51 21.85 -22.92
CA ILE A 146 -31.91 21.90 -21.52
C ILE A 146 -32.90 20.75 -21.26
N GLU A 147 -32.39 19.56 -20.97
CA GLU A 147 -33.20 18.34 -20.72
C GLU A 147 -34.31 18.59 -19.69
N ARG A 148 -33.98 19.40 -18.67
CA ARG A 148 -34.91 19.82 -17.61
C ARG A 148 -36.18 20.51 -18.13
N SER A 149 -36.11 21.21 -19.27
CA SER A 149 -37.29 21.86 -19.87
C SER A 149 -38.32 20.85 -20.37
N TYR A 150 -37.88 19.72 -20.94
CA TYR A 150 -38.74 18.63 -21.36
C TYR A 150 -39.27 17.82 -20.18
N GLU A 151 -38.46 17.60 -19.15
CA GLU A 151 -38.92 16.98 -17.90
C GLU A 151 -40.03 17.80 -17.24
N LEU A 152 -39.86 19.12 -17.17
CA LEU A 152 -40.88 20.03 -16.64
C LEU A 152 -42.14 20.02 -17.49
N LEU A 153 -42.01 19.98 -18.82
CA LEU A 153 -43.14 19.83 -19.73
C LEU A 153 -43.91 18.53 -19.47
N HIS A 154 -43.21 17.41 -19.37
CA HIS A 154 -43.81 16.11 -19.06
C HIS A 154 -44.51 16.11 -17.68
N ASN A 155 -43.82 16.59 -16.65
CA ASN A 155 -44.34 16.70 -15.29
C ASN A 155 -45.57 17.61 -15.21
N LEU A 156 -45.63 18.67 -16.02
CA LEU A 156 -46.77 19.57 -16.10
C LEU A 156 -48.02 18.86 -16.63
N TYR A 157 -47.89 18.01 -17.65
CA TYR A 157 -48.98 17.17 -18.16
C TYR A 157 -49.38 16.08 -17.15
N LYS A 158 -48.41 15.46 -16.48
CA LYS A 158 -48.62 14.45 -15.44
C LYS A 158 -49.40 14.98 -14.23
N LYS A 159 -49.00 16.13 -13.67
CA LYS A 159 -49.70 16.79 -12.55
C LYS A 159 -51.18 17.08 -12.82
N ARG A 160 -51.56 17.19 -14.10
CA ARG A 160 -52.95 17.43 -14.52
C ARG A 160 -53.72 16.16 -14.89
N GLY A 161 -53.12 14.98 -14.74
CA GLY A 161 -53.72 13.71 -15.18
C GLY A 161 -53.91 13.63 -16.70
N ARG A 162 -53.18 14.43 -17.48
CA ARG A 162 -53.28 14.52 -18.95
C ARG A 162 -52.07 13.91 -19.67
N GLU A 163 -51.29 13.10 -18.98
CA GLU A 163 -50.10 12.45 -19.54
C GLU A 163 -50.42 11.65 -20.82
N ALA A 164 -51.57 10.96 -20.85
CA ALA A 164 -52.04 10.22 -22.03
C ALA A 164 -52.33 11.11 -23.26
N LEU A 165 -52.52 12.42 -23.06
CA LEU A 165 -52.76 13.38 -24.15
C LEU A 165 -51.49 14.02 -24.70
N LEU A 166 -50.35 13.89 -24.01
CA LEU A 166 -49.09 14.53 -24.38
C LEU A 166 -48.62 14.11 -25.79
N ILE A 167 -48.44 12.81 -26.02
CA ILE A 167 -48.01 12.29 -27.33
C ILE A 167 -49.05 12.58 -28.43
N PRO A 168 -50.35 12.24 -28.27
CA PRO A 168 -51.35 12.51 -29.32
C PRO A 168 -51.48 13.99 -29.70
N GLU A 169 -51.36 14.90 -28.73
CA GLU A 169 -51.44 16.34 -28.98
C GLU A 169 -50.27 16.83 -29.84
N PHE A 170 -49.04 16.54 -29.44
CA PHE A 170 -47.85 16.95 -30.19
C PHE A 170 -47.76 16.26 -31.55
N LYS A 171 -48.12 14.98 -31.65
CA LYS A 171 -48.17 14.25 -32.92
C LYS A 171 -49.14 14.91 -33.92
N ARG A 172 -50.34 15.27 -33.46
CA ARG A 172 -51.34 15.99 -34.29
C ARG A 172 -50.83 17.36 -34.74
N LYS A 173 -50.13 18.10 -33.87
CA LYS A 173 -49.55 19.42 -34.22
C LYS A 173 -48.44 19.30 -35.26
N VAL A 174 -47.61 18.25 -35.18
CA VAL A 174 -46.62 17.94 -36.23
C VAL A 174 -47.35 17.65 -37.54
N GLU A 175 -48.30 16.70 -37.56
CA GLU A 175 -49.04 16.29 -38.77
C GLU A 175 -49.78 17.44 -39.46
N LYS A 176 -50.29 18.41 -38.70
CA LYS A 176 -50.98 19.61 -39.22
C LYS A 176 -50.06 20.69 -39.80
N GLY A 177 -48.73 20.57 -39.62
CA GLY A 177 -47.77 21.55 -40.13
C GLY A 177 -47.89 22.94 -39.50
N GLU A 178 -48.19 23.01 -38.19
CA GLU A 178 -48.30 24.29 -37.47
C GLU A 178 -46.99 25.10 -37.51
N HIS A 179 -47.09 26.43 -37.34
CA HIS A 179 -45.91 27.30 -37.20
C HIS A 179 -44.97 26.73 -36.13
N ASN A 180 -43.66 26.69 -36.42
CA ASN A 180 -42.61 26.04 -35.63
C ASN A 180 -42.64 24.49 -35.60
N ARG A 181 -43.09 23.85 -36.70
CA ARG A 181 -43.08 22.37 -36.87
C ARG A 181 -41.77 21.71 -36.41
N GLN A 182 -40.61 22.23 -36.80
CA GLN A 182 -39.29 21.70 -36.40
C GLN A 182 -39.16 21.57 -34.88
N CYS A 183 -39.60 22.58 -34.13
CA CYS A 183 -39.54 22.59 -32.68
C CYS A 183 -40.57 21.65 -32.03
N ILE A 184 -41.77 21.56 -32.61
CA ILE A 184 -42.82 20.66 -32.14
C ILE A 184 -42.37 19.21 -32.36
N LEU A 185 -41.74 18.91 -33.50
CA LEU A 185 -41.13 17.64 -33.82
C LEU A 185 -40.00 17.31 -32.83
N GLY A 186 -39.08 18.25 -32.60
CA GLY A 186 -38.01 18.12 -31.60
C GLY A 186 -38.52 17.89 -30.17
N THR A 187 -39.66 18.49 -29.81
CA THR A 187 -40.31 18.27 -28.51
C THR A 187 -40.89 16.86 -28.40
N LEU A 188 -41.56 16.39 -29.44
CA LEU A 188 -42.11 15.04 -29.49
C LEU A 188 -41.02 13.96 -29.38
N GLU A 189 -39.88 14.17 -30.06
CA GLU A 189 -38.72 13.28 -29.99
C GLU A 189 -38.14 13.18 -28.57
N HIS A 190 -37.95 14.32 -27.90
CA HIS A 190 -37.48 14.34 -26.51
C HIS A 190 -38.48 13.70 -25.55
N ILE A 191 -39.79 13.86 -25.78
CA ILE A 191 -40.82 13.19 -24.97
C ILE A 191 -40.70 11.66 -25.12
N TYR A 192 -40.57 11.14 -26.35
CA TYR A 192 -40.36 9.70 -26.56
C TYR A 192 -39.07 9.20 -25.91
N TYR A 193 -37.99 9.99 -25.98
CA TYR A 193 -36.73 9.69 -25.31
C TYR A 193 -36.88 9.61 -23.78
N LEU A 194 -37.51 10.60 -23.14
CA LEU A 194 -37.73 10.63 -21.69
C LEU A 194 -38.61 9.49 -21.20
N LEU A 195 -39.59 9.08 -22.01
CA LEU A 195 -40.49 7.95 -21.73
C LEU A 195 -39.84 6.57 -22.00
N GLY A 196 -38.58 6.53 -22.44
CA GLY A 196 -37.87 5.28 -22.77
C GLY A 196 -38.37 4.60 -24.05
N GLN A 197 -39.19 5.27 -24.85
CA GLN A 197 -39.75 4.76 -26.10
C GLN A 197 -38.76 5.01 -27.26
N TYR A 198 -37.55 4.43 -27.14
CA TYR A 198 -36.45 4.66 -28.07
C TYR A 198 -36.75 4.28 -29.53
N PRO A 199 -37.45 3.19 -29.86
CA PRO A 199 -37.75 2.87 -31.26
C PRO A 199 -38.56 3.96 -31.97
N GLN A 200 -39.54 4.53 -31.28
CA GLN A 200 -40.38 5.62 -31.78
C GLN A 200 -39.57 6.92 -31.90
N ALA A 201 -38.74 7.22 -30.90
CA ALA A 201 -37.84 8.39 -30.93
C ALA A 201 -36.87 8.31 -32.11
N ILE A 202 -36.19 7.16 -32.30
CA ILE A 202 -35.22 6.94 -33.39
C ILE A 202 -35.90 7.11 -34.76
N SER A 203 -37.08 6.52 -34.95
CA SER A 203 -37.80 6.64 -36.22
C SER A 203 -38.15 8.09 -36.58
N LEU A 204 -38.53 8.91 -35.59
CA LEU A 204 -38.81 10.33 -35.79
C LEU A 204 -37.52 11.13 -36.02
N LEU A 205 -36.47 10.87 -35.24
CA LEU A 205 -35.19 11.55 -35.36
C LEU A 205 -34.51 11.34 -36.72
N ILE A 206 -34.64 10.13 -37.30
CA ILE A 206 -34.14 9.87 -38.66
C ILE A 206 -34.89 10.72 -39.68
N LYS A 207 -36.22 10.77 -39.61
CA LYS A 207 -37.03 11.65 -40.48
C LYS A 207 -36.72 13.12 -40.27
N HIS A 208 -36.47 13.55 -39.03
CA HIS A 208 -36.03 14.91 -38.73
C HIS A 208 -34.70 15.22 -39.39
N GLN A 209 -33.71 14.32 -39.33
CA GLN A 209 -32.43 14.51 -40.02
C GLN A 209 -32.58 14.58 -41.55
N GLU A 210 -33.58 13.92 -42.13
CA GLU A 210 -33.92 14.02 -43.56
C GLU A 210 -34.61 15.36 -43.88
N GLU A 211 -35.59 15.79 -43.06
CA GLU A 211 -36.34 17.04 -43.23
C GLU A 211 -35.47 18.29 -42.94
N TYR A 212 -34.56 18.22 -41.97
CA TYR A 212 -33.74 19.32 -41.46
C TYR A 212 -32.26 18.90 -41.28
N PRO A 213 -31.51 18.67 -42.38
CA PRO A 213 -30.17 18.08 -42.33
C PRO A 213 -29.09 18.95 -41.67
N LYS A 214 -29.34 20.26 -41.55
CA LYS A 214 -28.44 21.21 -40.87
C LYS A 214 -28.69 21.31 -39.37
N ASP A 215 -29.73 20.64 -38.85
CA ASP A 215 -30.02 20.67 -37.43
C ASP A 215 -29.17 19.64 -36.66
N ALA A 216 -28.23 20.14 -35.85
CA ALA A 216 -27.38 19.31 -35.00
C ALA A 216 -28.17 18.62 -33.86
N LYS A 217 -29.34 19.15 -33.48
CA LYS A 217 -30.12 18.72 -32.31
C LYS A 217 -30.60 17.27 -32.44
N ALA A 218 -31.16 16.92 -33.59
CA ALA A 218 -31.63 15.55 -33.86
C ALA A 218 -30.47 14.55 -33.81
N SER A 219 -29.31 14.91 -34.37
CA SER A 219 -28.10 14.08 -34.31
C SER A 219 -27.62 13.90 -32.87
N CYS A 220 -27.68 14.93 -32.04
CA CYS A 220 -27.27 14.82 -30.64
C CYS A 220 -28.17 13.89 -29.83
N LEU A 221 -29.50 14.05 -29.92
CA LEU A 221 -30.43 13.19 -29.20
C LEU A 221 -30.31 11.72 -29.66
N LEU A 222 -30.13 11.50 -30.96
CA LEU A 222 -29.90 10.17 -31.51
C LEU A 222 -28.59 9.55 -30.99
N GLY A 223 -27.53 10.36 -30.90
CA GLY A 223 -26.27 9.97 -30.26
C GLY A 223 -26.46 9.54 -28.80
N ASN A 224 -27.22 10.32 -28.02
CA ASN A 224 -27.52 10.01 -26.62
C ASN A 224 -28.35 8.72 -26.47
N ILE A 225 -29.32 8.49 -27.36
CA ILE A 225 -30.12 7.25 -27.38
C ILE A 225 -29.23 6.04 -27.68
N TYR A 226 -28.36 6.14 -28.70
CA TYR A 226 -27.43 5.07 -29.02
C TYR A 226 -26.42 4.81 -27.92
N LEU A 227 -25.93 5.87 -27.26
CA LEU A 227 -25.07 5.77 -26.09
C LEU A 227 -25.75 4.97 -24.96
N LYS A 228 -26.99 5.33 -24.59
CA LYS A 228 -27.77 4.61 -23.57
C LYS A 228 -28.11 3.17 -23.97
N SER A 229 -28.24 2.91 -25.27
CA SER A 229 -28.55 1.58 -25.82
C SER A 229 -27.31 0.69 -26.04
N GLY A 230 -26.11 1.16 -25.68
CA GLY A 230 -24.85 0.43 -25.89
C GLY A 230 -24.36 0.37 -27.35
N LYS A 231 -24.98 1.14 -28.25
CA LYS A 231 -24.61 1.22 -29.68
C LYS A 231 -23.55 2.31 -29.90
N TYR A 232 -22.34 2.08 -29.38
CA TYR A 232 -21.32 3.11 -29.27
C TYR A 232 -20.81 3.64 -30.63
N SER A 233 -20.67 2.76 -31.64
CA SER A 233 -20.21 3.15 -32.98
C SER A 233 -21.19 4.12 -33.63
N GLU A 234 -22.49 3.82 -33.55
CA GLU A 234 -23.56 4.67 -34.06
C GLU A 234 -23.64 5.99 -33.28
N ALA A 235 -23.44 5.94 -31.96
CA ALA A 235 -23.36 7.17 -31.15
C ALA A 235 -22.22 8.09 -31.60
N ILE A 236 -21.02 7.55 -31.85
CA ILE A 236 -19.86 8.31 -32.33
C ILE A 236 -20.13 8.96 -33.69
N ILE A 237 -20.75 8.23 -34.62
CA ILE A 237 -21.13 8.77 -35.94
C ILE A 237 -22.04 10.00 -35.76
N GLN A 238 -23.03 9.89 -34.88
CA GLN A 238 -23.94 11.00 -34.61
C GLN A 238 -23.23 12.18 -33.92
N TYR A 239 -22.37 11.93 -32.92
CA TYR A 239 -21.61 12.99 -32.25
C TYR A 239 -20.64 13.71 -33.20
N ASN A 240 -19.99 13.00 -34.13
CA ASN A 240 -19.15 13.64 -35.15
C ASN A 240 -19.98 14.55 -36.06
N LYS A 241 -21.20 14.14 -36.44
CA LYS A 241 -22.13 14.98 -37.20
C LYS A 241 -22.54 16.23 -36.41
N VAL A 242 -22.75 16.11 -35.09
CA VAL A 242 -23.01 17.26 -34.21
C VAL A 242 -21.83 18.23 -34.21
N ILE A 243 -20.61 17.74 -33.97
CA ILE A 243 -19.40 18.59 -33.92
C ILE A 243 -19.15 19.29 -35.26
N GLN A 244 -19.44 18.61 -36.38
CA GLN A 244 -19.31 19.21 -37.71
C GLN A 244 -20.33 20.34 -37.96
N LEU A 245 -21.56 20.18 -37.48
CA LEU A 245 -22.64 21.16 -37.68
C LEU A 245 -22.57 22.31 -36.67
N ASP A 246 -22.20 22.03 -35.41
CA ASP A 246 -22.12 22.97 -34.31
C ASP A 246 -20.95 22.62 -33.36
N PRO A 247 -19.73 23.14 -33.63
CA PRO A 247 -18.56 22.87 -32.80
C PRO A 247 -18.70 23.32 -31.34
N SER A 248 -19.54 24.30 -31.05
CA SER A 248 -19.74 24.83 -29.69
C SER A 248 -20.30 23.77 -28.72
N ARG A 249 -20.97 22.74 -29.26
CA ARG A 249 -21.62 21.66 -28.50
C ARG A 249 -20.67 20.55 -28.08
N LYS A 250 -19.39 20.61 -28.47
CA LYS A 250 -18.39 19.58 -28.15
C LYS A 250 -18.23 19.35 -26.64
N ASN A 251 -18.31 20.41 -25.83
CA ASN A 251 -18.27 20.27 -24.36
C ASN A 251 -19.48 19.51 -23.80
N ASN A 252 -20.67 19.69 -24.36
CA ASN A 252 -21.87 18.97 -23.92
C ASN A 252 -21.76 17.46 -24.21
N ILE A 253 -21.17 17.11 -25.36
CA ILE A 253 -20.88 15.72 -25.72
C ILE A 253 -19.87 15.13 -24.73
N ILE A 254 -18.78 15.85 -24.43
CA ILE A 254 -17.79 15.44 -23.42
C ILE A 254 -18.46 15.14 -22.09
N SER A 255 -19.30 16.05 -21.58
CA SER A 255 -20.02 15.85 -20.30
C SER A 255 -20.97 14.66 -20.33
N SER A 256 -21.58 14.36 -21.48
CA SER A 256 -22.43 13.18 -21.64
C SER A 256 -21.62 11.87 -21.56
N LEU A 257 -20.43 11.86 -22.16
CA LEU A 257 -19.52 10.71 -22.19
C LEU A 257 -18.75 10.52 -20.88
N GLU A 258 -18.55 11.57 -20.09
CA GLU A 258 -17.85 11.55 -18.81
C GLU A 258 -18.47 10.54 -17.83
N SER A 259 -19.79 10.41 -17.84
CA SER A 259 -20.53 9.43 -17.03
C SER A 259 -20.11 7.98 -17.27
N LEU A 260 -19.59 7.66 -18.47
CA LEU A 260 -19.13 6.33 -18.84
C LEU A 260 -17.66 6.09 -18.50
N SER A 261 -16.89 7.16 -18.24
CA SER A 261 -15.45 7.04 -18.01
C SER A 261 -15.10 6.28 -16.73
N ASP A 262 -16.01 6.20 -15.76
CA ASP A 262 -15.82 5.47 -14.50
C ASP A 262 -16.32 4.03 -14.50
N ASN A 263 -17.02 3.62 -15.56
CA ASN A 263 -17.53 2.26 -15.67
C ASN A 263 -16.46 1.34 -16.28
N LYS A 264 -15.99 0.34 -15.51
CA LYS A 264 -14.95 -0.62 -15.95
C LYS A 264 -15.38 -1.50 -17.13
N ASP A 265 -16.69 -1.64 -17.34
CA ASP A 265 -17.27 -2.45 -18.43
C ASP A 265 -17.58 -1.62 -19.70
N SER A 266 -17.15 -0.35 -19.75
CA SER A 266 -17.39 0.51 -20.91
C SER A 266 -16.55 0.11 -22.14
N ASP A 267 -17.13 0.28 -23.33
CA ASP A 267 -16.48 -0.08 -24.60
C ASP A 267 -15.23 0.79 -24.85
N ASN A 268 -14.10 0.15 -25.11
CA ASN A 268 -12.83 0.83 -25.38
C ASN A 268 -12.92 1.84 -26.54
N THR A 269 -13.87 1.67 -27.46
CA THR A 269 -14.09 2.53 -28.62
C THR A 269 -14.64 3.90 -28.21
N ILE A 270 -15.63 3.95 -27.31
CA ILE A 270 -16.22 5.20 -26.83
C ILE A 270 -15.27 5.95 -25.90
N ILE A 271 -14.53 5.22 -25.05
CA ILE A 271 -13.50 5.80 -24.17
C ILE A 271 -12.39 6.42 -25.02
N ASN A 272 -11.94 5.71 -26.06
CA ASN A 272 -10.90 6.21 -26.97
C ASN A 272 -11.34 7.47 -27.73
N TYR A 273 -12.63 7.57 -28.07
CA TYR A 273 -13.22 8.77 -28.63
C TYR A 273 -13.22 9.94 -27.63
N LEU A 274 -13.63 9.70 -26.38
CA LEU A 274 -13.59 10.71 -25.31
C LEU A 274 -12.16 11.24 -25.07
N VAL A 275 -11.15 10.36 -25.06
CA VAL A 275 -9.73 10.77 -24.93
C VAL A 275 -9.32 11.71 -26.06
N ASN A 276 -9.73 11.46 -27.31
CA ASN A 276 -9.46 12.36 -28.42
C ASN A 276 -10.10 13.74 -28.20
N LEU A 277 -11.38 13.76 -27.78
CA LEU A 277 -12.07 15.02 -27.50
C LEU A 277 -11.37 15.82 -26.39
N TYR A 278 -10.88 15.15 -25.34
CA TYR A 278 -10.09 15.82 -24.29
C TYR A 278 -8.77 16.38 -24.79
N ILE A 279 -8.04 15.65 -25.64
CA ILE A 279 -6.79 16.12 -26.21
C ILE A 279 -7.00 17.35 -27.09
N ASP A 280 -8.11 17.37 -27.85
CA ASP A 280 -8.47 18.48 -28.72
C ASP A 280 -8.91 19.72 -27.93
N GLU A 281 -9.71 19.55 -26.87
CA GLU A 281 -10.14 20.64 -25.98
C GLU A 281 -9.09 21.04 -24.93
N ASN A 282 -7.87 20.51 -25.06
CA ASN A 282 -6.75 20.76 -24.15
C ASN A 282 -7.07 20.43 -22.66
N LYS A 283 -7.99 19.49 -22.42
CA LYS A 283 -8.34 18.91 -21.11
C LYS A 283 -7.38 17.75 -20.77
N LEU A 284 -6.10 18.09 -20.65
CA LEU A 284 -5.00 17.11 -20.66
C LEU A 284 -4.97 16.22 -19.40
N ASP A 285 -5.30 16.76 -18.23
CA ASP A 285 -5.31 15.98 -16.98
C ASP A 285 -6.39 14.89 -17.00
N GLN A 286 -7.56 15.19 -17.56
CA GLN A 286 -8.63 14.19 -17.76
C GLN A 286 -8.20 13.10 -18.75
N ALA A 287 -7.57 13.49 -19.86
CA ALA A 287 -7.03 12.55 -20.83
C ALA A 287 -5.98 11.62 -20.22
N GLU A 288 -5.05 12.16 -19.42
CA GLU A 288 -4.01 11.38 -18.74
C GLU A 288 -4.62 10.35 -17.79
N LYS A 289 -5.58 10.74 -16.95
CA LYS A 289 -6.24 9.82 -15.99
C LYS A 289 -6.92 8.63 -16.67
N ILE A 290 -7.59 8.86 -17.80
CA ILE A 290 -8.22 7.78 -18.55
C ILE A 290 -7.17 6.87 -19.18
N LEU A 291 -6.15 7.46 -19.81
CA LEU A 291 -5.09 6.68 -20.47
C LEU A 291 -4.27 5.85 -19.47
N ASP A 292 -4.08 6.32 -18.24
CA ASP A 292 -3.46 5.53 -17.17
C ASP A 292 -4.24 4.26 -16.88
N ARG A 293 -5.55 4.38 -16.63
CA ARG A 293 -6.43 3.23 -16.40
C ARG A 293 -6.40 2.25 -17.58
N LEU A 294 -6.40 2.76 -18.81
CA LEU A 294 -6.33 1.91 -20.00
C LEU A 294 -4.98 1.19 -20.12
N LEU A 295 -3.87 1.83 -19.80
CA LEU A 295 -2.53 1.24 -19.85
C LEU A 295 -2.27 0.26 -18.70
N GLU A 296 -2.95 0.40 -17.56
CA GLU A 296 -2.93 -0.62 -16.49
C GLU A 296 -3.51 -1.96 -16.97
N THR A 297 -4.58 -1.91 -17.79
CA THR A 297 -5.23 -3.12 -18.31
C THR A 297 -4.57 -3.66 -19.60
N LYS A 298 -4.06 -2.76 -20.45
CA LYS A 298 -3.45 -3.09 -21.75
C LYS A 298 -2.13 -2.33 -21.94
N PRO A 299 -1.07 -2.73 -21.21
CA PRO A 299 0.19 -2.01 -21.21
C PRO A 299 0.86 -1.95 -22.59
N ASP A 300 0.68 -2.97 -23.43
CA ASP A 300 1.32 -3.08 -24.76
C ASP A 300 0.54 -2.38 -25.88
N ASN A 301 -0.55 -1.67 -25.58
CA ASN A 301 -1.33 -0.99 -26.60
C ASN A 301 -0.59 0.26 -27.13
N VAL A 302 0.02 0.12 -28.31
CA VAL A 302 0.80 1.17 -28.97
C VAL A 302 0.00 2.47 -29.17
N ASN A 303 -1.30 2.38 -29.48
CA ASN A 303 -2.14 3.56 -29.68
C ASN A 303 -2.32 4.36 -28.37
N TYR A 304 -2.60 3.68 -27.26
CA TYR A 304 -2.73 4.32 -25.96
C TYR A 304 -1.40 4.90 -25.48
N GLN A 305 -0.30 4.19 -25.68
CA GLN A 305 1.04 4.70 -25.37
C GLN A 305 1.35 5.98 -26.16
N ASN A 306 1.07 6.02 -27.47
CA ASN A 306 1.31 7.18 -28.31
C ASN A 306 0.45 8.39 -27.90
N LYS A 307 -0.82 8.16 -27.54
CA LYS A 307 -1.70 9.22 -27.01
C LYS A 307 -1.24 9.74 -25.67
N MET A 308 -0.81 8.85 -24.77
CA MET A 308 -0.25 9.22 -23.48
C MET A 308 1.01 10.05 -23.65
N GLU A 309 1.89 9.66 -24.57
CA GLU A 309 3.08 10.43 -24.93
C GLU A 309 2.72 11.84 -25.42
N GLN A 310 1.72 11.97 -26.29
CA GLN A 310 1.21 13.27 -26.76
C GLN A 310 0.71 14.16 -25.61
N VAL A 311 -0.09 13.58 -24.70
CA VAL A 311 -0.65 14.28 -23.53
C VAL A 311 0.47 14.77 -22.60
N LEU A 312 1.40 13.88 -22.25
CA LEU A 312 2.51 14.20 -21.34
C LEU A 312 3.44 15.26 -21.93
N ILE A 313 3.70 15.24 -23.24
CA ILE A 313 4.50 16.29 -23.91
C ILE A 313 3.83 17.66 -23.76
N LYS A 314 2.51 17.73 -23.97
CA LYS A 314 1.76 18.99 -23.82
C LYS A 314 1.75 19.46 -22.36
N LEU A 315 1.51 18.57 -21.39
CA LEU A 315 1.54 18.87 -19.96
C LEU A 315 2.91 19.38 -19.49
N VAL A 316 3.99 18.72 -19.91
CA VAL A 316 5.36 19.19 -19.60
C VAL A 316 5.61 20.58 -20.18
N LYS A 317 5.09 20.88 -21.38
CA LYS A 317 5.27 22.19 -21.99
C LYS A 317 4.51 23.28 -21.23
N SER A 318 3.24 23.06 -20.87
CA SER A 318 2.44 24.04 -20.13
C SER A 318 2.99 24.27 -18.73
N SER A 319 3.23 23.20 -17.97
CA SER A 319 3.71 23.32 -16.58
C SER A 319 5.13 23.88 -16.47
N PHE A 320 5.95 23.74 -17.51
CA PHE A 320 7.26 24.39 -17.55
C PHE A 320 7.14 25.91 -17.68
N LEU A 321 6.15 26.41 -18.45
CA LEU A 321 5.85 27.85 -18.55
C LEU A 321 5.38 28.39 -17.19
N ASP A 322 4.57 27.61 -16.47
CA ASP A 322 4.08 27.96 -15.13
C ASP A 322 5.12 27.74 -14.01
N ASN A 323 6.36 27.39 -14.37
CA ASN A 323 7.48 27.12 -13.45
C ASN A 323 7.20 26.00 -12.41
N LEU A 324 6.34 25.04 -12.75
CA LEU A 324 6.01 23.87 -11.93
C LEU A 324 7.00 22.73 -12.19
N LEU A 325 8.26 22.92 -11.76
CA LEU A 325 9.37 22.03 -12.12
C LEU A 325 9.22 20.60 -11.57
N ASP A 326 8.71 20.42 -10.35
CA ASP A 326 8.49 19.08 -9.77
C ASP A 326 7.41 18.30 -10.55
N PHE A 327 6.36 18.99 -11.00
CA PHE A 327 5.34 18.41 -11.88
C PHE A 327 5.95 17.98 -13.21
N CYS A 328 6.77 18.84 -13.84
CA CYS A 328 7.47 18.51 -15.08
C CYS A 328 8.37 17.26 -14.92
N ILE A 329 9.10 17.14 -13.81
CA ILE A 329 9.94 15.98 -13.51
C ILE A 329 9.10 14.71 -13.48
N SER A 330 8.01 14.71 -12.72
CA SER A 330 7.10 13.56 -12.60
C SER A 330 6.54 13.11 -13.96
N LYS A 331 6.12 14.08 -14.81
CA LYS A 331 5.58 13.76 -16.14
C LYS A 331 6.65 13.25 -17.12
N ILE A 332 7.89 13.76 -17.06
CA ILE A 332 8.97 13.24 -17.90
C ILE A 332 9.43 11.85 -17.45
N GLU A 333 9.49 11.57 -16.15
CA GLU A 333 9.80 10.21 -15.67
C GLU A 333 8.78 9.19 -16.20
N LYS A 334 7.51 9.57 -16.28
CA LYS A 334 6.46 8.76 -16.90
C LYS A 334 6.68 8.58 -18.41
N LEU A 335 7.07 9.63 -19.14
CA LEU A 335 7.47 9.51 -20.55
C LEU A 335 8.63 8.52 -20.76
N ILE A 336 9.63 8.55 -19.88
CA ILE A 336 10.78 7.62 -19.94
C ILE A 336 10.34 6.17 -19.70
N LYS A 337 9.39 5.94 -18.79
CA LYS A 337 8.84 4.60 -18.56
C LYS A 337 8.11 4.07 -19.80
N LEU A 338 7.40 4.93 -20.53
CA LEU A 338 6.67 4.56 -21.75
C LEU A 338 7.59 4.33 -22.97
N ARG A 339 8.68 5.09 -23.05
CA ARG A 339 9.67 5.02 -24.16
C ARG A 339 11.10 5.02 -23.61
N PRO A 340 11.57 3.92 -22.97
CA PRO A 340 12.89 3.86 -22.35
C PRO A 340 14.07 4.08 -23.31
N GLU A 341 13.87 3.75 -24.58
CA GLU A 341 14.80 3.92 -25.71
C GLU A 341 14.98 5.38 -26.13
N ASN A 342 14.03 6.27 -25.82
CA ASN A 342 14.10 7.66 -26.23
C ASN A 342 15.05 8.47 -25.33
N THR A 343 16.28 8.65 -25.81
CA THR A 343 17.35 9.36 -25.09
C THR A 343 17.05 10.86 -24.88
N ARG A 344 16.18 11.47 -25.70
CA ARG A 344 15.80 12.88 -25.58
C ARG A 344 15.07 13.18 -24.28
N TYR A 345 14.23 12.25 -23.79
CA TYR A 345 13.50 12.43 -22.53
C TYR A 345 14.43 12.38 -21.32
N LYS A 346 15.41 11.47 -21.33
CA LYS A 346 16.44 11.40 -20.28
C LYS A 346 17.26 12.69 -20.19
N LYS A 347 17.67 13.24 -21.34
CA LYS A 347 18.36 14.53 -21.41
C LYS A 347 17.49 15.67 -20.85
N LYS A 348 16.23 15.75 -21.30
CA LYS A 348 15.28 16.78 -20.84
C LYS A 348 14.99 16.67 -19.33
N LEU A 349 14.90 15.46 -18.79
CA LEU A 349 14.76 15.22 -17.34
C LEU A 349 15.95 15.82 -16.59
N GLN A 350 17.17 15.52 -17.04
CA GLN A 350 18.41 16.03 -16.46
C GLN A 350 18.46 17.57 -16.49
N ASP A 351 18.08 18.19 -17.62
CA ASP A 351 18.03 19.65 -17.76
C ASP A 351 17.04 20.28 -16.76
N ILE A 352 15.83 19.74 -16.63
CA ILE A 352 14.82 20.25 -15.68
C ILE A 352 15.24 20.01 -14.23
N GLN A 353 15.84 18.86 -13.91
CA GLN A 353 16.36 18.57 -12.58
C GLN A 353 17.47 19.55 -12.19
N ASN A 354 18.40 19.84 -13.11
CA ASN A 354 19.45 20.83 -12.89
C ASN A 354 18.88 22.24 -12.66
N LEU A 355 17.88 22.65 -13.44
CA LEU A 355 17.18 23.92 -13.23
C LEU A 355 16.45 23.96 -11.88
N ASN A 356 15.80 22.88 -11.48
CA ASN A 356 15.10 22.76 -10.20
C ASN A 356 16.07 22.89 -9.02
N ILE A 357 17.20 22.18 -9.08
CA ILE A 357 18.27 22.27 -8.06
C ILE A 357 18.81 23.71 -7.98
N ARG A 358 19.12 24.35 -9.13
CA ARG A 358 19.60 25.74 -9.18
C ARG A 358 18.64 26.74 -8.56
N LYS A 359 17.32 26.53 -8.68
CA LYS A 359 16.31 27.42 -8.07
C LYS A 359 16.09 27.13 -6.58
N LYS A 360 16.04 25.86 -6.18
CA LYS A 360 15.75 25.47 -4.78
C LYS A 360 16.90 25.74 -3.82
N ILE A 361 18.17 25.62 -4.25
CA ILE A 361 19.31 25.86 -3.36
C ILE A 361 19.28 27.27 -2.74
N PRO A 362 19.20 28.37 -3.51
CA PRO A 362 19.12 29.71 -2.94
C PRO A 362 17.88 29.94 -2.06
N GLU A 363 16.74 29.34 -2.43
CA GLU A 363 15.50 29.42 -1.65
C GLU A 363 15.69 28.82 -0.24
N TYR A 364 16.25 27.61 -0.17
CA TYR A 364 16.51 26.91 1.09
C TYR A 364 17.61 27.62 1.90
N GLU A 365 18.64 28.15 1.25
CA GLU A 365 19.67 28.96 1.92
C GLU A 365 19.08 30.24 2.54
N ASN A 366 18.16 30.92 1.83
CA ASN A 366 17.51 32.12 2.35
C ASN A 366 16.55 31.79 3.49
N LYS A 367 15.82 30.68 3.41
CA LYS A 367 14.98 30.19 4.52
C LYS A 367 15.81 29.95 5.78
N LEU A 368 16.96 29.29 5.68
CA LEU A 368 17.86 29.05 6.82
C LEU A 368 18.45 30.33 7.44
N LYS A 369 18.51 31.45 6.70
CA LYS A 369 18.96 32.75 7.20
C LYS A 369 17.85 33.53 7.93
N SER A 370 16.59 33.14 7.78
CA SER A 370 15.46 33.82 8.43
C SER A 370 15.30 33.35 9.89
N SER A 371 15.14 34.29 10.83
CA SER A 371 15.21 34.06 12.28
C SER A 371 13.99 33.35 12.92
N ASN A 372 13.05 32.84 12.13
CA ASN A 372 11.74 32.36 12.62
C ASN A 372 11.52 30.84 12.50
N LEU A 373 12.57 30.04 12.29
CA LEU A 373 12.44 28.57 12.16
C LEU A 373 12.61 27.87 13.50
N ASN A 374 11.73 26.91 13.81
CA ASN A 374 11.97 26.00 14.92
C ASN A 374 13.12 25.02 14.59
N GLU A 375 13.68 24.39 15.61
CA GLU A 375 14.89 23.58 15.47
C GLU A 375 14.70 22.35 14.54
N ASP A 376 13.55 21.67 14.59
CA ASP A 376 13.29 20.52 13.72
C ASP A 376 13.06 20.93 12.25
N GLU A 377 12.36 22.05 12.01
CA GLU A 377 12.19 22.61 10.66
C GLU A 377 13.53 23.05 10.07
N ALA A 378 14.38 23.72 10.85
CA ALA A 378 15.72 24.08 10.42
C ALA A 378 16.55 22.83 10.05
N ASN A 379 16.46 21.76 10.85
CA ASN A 379 17.15 20.51 10.57
C ASN A 379 16.60 19.77 9.33
N ARG A 380 15.28 19.79 9.09
CA ARG A 380 14.68 19.26 7.84
C ARG A 380 15.15 20.04 6.62
N ILE A 381 15.15 21.37 6.68
CA ILE A 381 15.64 22.23 5.60
C ILE A 381 17.14 22.01 5.37
N CYS A 382 17.95 21.83 6.42
CA CYS A 382 19.37 21.46 6.29
C CYS A 382 19.54 20.10 5.59
N PHE A 383 18.74 19.10 5.93
CA PHE A 383 18.77 17.78 5.30
C PHE A 383 18.42 17.86 3.80
N ASP A 384 17.31 18.54 3.47
CA ASP A 384 16.87 18.70 2.09
C ASP A 384 17.89 19.49 1.25
N LEU A 385 18.48 20.54 1.82
CA LEU A 385 19.54 21.32 1.18
C LEU A 385 20.79 20.47 0.94
N ALA A 386 21.19 19.62 1.90
CA ALA A 386 22.29 18.68 1.72
C ALA A 386 22.03 17.68 0.58
N MET A 387 20.79 17.17 0.49
CA MET A 387 20.36 16.30 -0.60
C MET A 387 20.41 17.01 -1.97
N LEU A 388 20.01 18.28 -2.03
CA LEU A 388 20.12 19.09 -3.26
C LEU A 388 21.58 19.28 -3.68
N TYR A 389 22.49 19.57 -2.74
CA TYR A 389 23.93 19.67 -3.04
C TYR A 389 24.53 18.36 -3.54
N MET A 390 24.17 17.22 -2.94
CA MET A 390 24.62 15.91 -3.40
C MET A 390 24.11 15.59 -4.81
N LYS A 391 22.83 15.84 -5.08
CA LYS A 391 22.24 15.60 -6.41
C LYS A 391 22.82 16.53 -7.48
N GLY A 392 23.09 17.79 -7.14
CA GLY A 392 23.63 18.78 -8.06
C GLY A 392 25.14 18.64 -8.32
N GLY A 393 25.87 17.91 -7.48
CA GLY A 393 27.33 17.76 -7.58
C GLY A 393 28.10 19.06 -7.38
N THR A 394 27.48 20.09 -6.80
CA THR A 394 28.07 21.44 -6.75
C THR A 394 28.89 21.71 -5.50
N ASN A 395 28.61 21.04 -4.37
CA ASN A 395 29.35 21.22 -3.11
C ASN A 395 29.16 20.04 -2.13
N GLU A 396 29.90 18.95 -2.33
CA GLU A 396 29.81 17.74 -1.50
C GLU A 396 30.24 17.96 -0.05
N GLU A 397 31.27 18.79 0.19
CA GLU A 397 31.74 19.08 1.56
C GLU A 397 30.68 19.81 2.38
N ARG A 398 29.99 20.77 1.76
CA ARG A 398 28.87 21.47 2.39
C ARG A 398 27.69 20.54 2.65
N ALA A 399 27.41 19.60 1.75
CA ALA A 399 26.39 18.58 1.97
C ALA A 399 26.72 17.70 3.19
N ILE A 400 27.96 17.19 3.28
CA ILE A 400 28.41 16.38 4.42
C ILE A 400 28.32 17.16 5.73
N SER A 401 28.75 18.43 5.73
CA SER A 401 28.66 19.32 6.91
C SER A 401 27.21 19.50 7.39
N LEU A 402 26.28 19.73 6.46
CA LEU A 402 24.85 19.83 6.77
C LEU A 402 24.28 18.50 7.31
N PHE A 403 24.62 17.36 6.71
CA PHE A 403 24.21 16.06 7.25
C PHE A 403 24.78 15.80 8.64
N GLN A 404 26.04 16.13 8.90
CA GLN A 404 26.65 16.00 10.22
C GLN A 404 25.94 16.86 11.28
N LYS A 405 25.51 18.08 10.91
CA LYS A 405 24.72 18.94 11.78
C LYS A 405 23.39 18.27 12.15
N VAL A 406 22.67 17.74 11.17
CA VAL A 406 21.39 17.04 11.39
C VAL A 406 21.59 15.75 12.19
N ALA A 407 22.65 14.97 11.92
CA ALA A 407 22.97 13.73 12.62
C ALA A 407 23.27 13.92 14.11
N LYS A 408 23.75 15.09 14.53
CA LYS A 408 23.99 15.45 15.94
C LYS A 408 22.73 15.91 16.67
N SER A 409 21.67 16.28 15.95
CA SER A 409 20.43 16.79 16.52
C SER A 409 19.48 15.67 17.00
N SER A 410 18.34 16.07 17.56
CA SER A 410 17.20 15.19 17.88
C SER A 410 16.13 15.18 16.77
N SER A 411 16.48 15.60 15.55
CA SER A 411 15.53 15.71 14.44
C SER A 411 15.00 14.35 13.97
N SER A 412 13.79 14.36 13.40
CA SER A 412 13.23 13.19 12.69
C SER A 412 14.10 12.71 11.52
N LYS A 413 14.96 13.58 10.98
CA LYS A 413 15.92 13.26 9.90
C LYS A 413 17.27 12.75 10.37
N LYS A 414 17.45 12.49 11.67
CA LYS A 414 18.73 12.02 12.24
C LYS A 414 19.24 10.73 11.61
N VAL A 415 18.37 9.73 11.46
CA VAL A 415 18.74 8.41 10.93
C VAL A 415 19.15 8.51 9.47
N ASP A 416 18.34 9.20 8.66
CA ASP A 416 18.67 9.50 7.26
C ASP A 416 20.01 10.23 7.13
N ALA A 417 20.26 11.23 8.00
CA ALA A 417 21.50 11.99 8.00
C ALA A 417 22.72 11.13 8.38
N LEU A 418 22.62 10.27 9.40
CA LEU A 418 23.68 9.31 9.76
C LEU A 418 23.99 8.36 8.60
N LEU A 419 22.96 7.89 7.90
CA LEU A 419 23.12 7.03 6.73
C LEU A 419 23.92 7.75 5.64
N HIS A 420 23.54 8.98 5.29
CA HIS A 420 24.24 9.76 4.27
C HIS A 420 25.68 10.11 4.67
N VAL A 421 25.94 10.48 5.93
CA VAL A 421 27.32 10.68 6.43
C VAL A 421 28.14 9.40 6.29
N GLY A 422 27.60 8.26 6.73
CA GLY A 422 28.28 6.97 6.65
C GLY A 422 28.57 6.57 5.20
N LEU A 423 27.60 6.73 4.30
CA LEU A 423 27.77 6.46 2.87
C LEU A 423 28.81 7.38 2.23
N SER A 424 28.84 8.68 2.55
CA SER A 424 29.86 9.61 2.07
C SER A 424 31.27 9.24 2.57
N PHE A 425 31.42 8.86 3.84
CA PHE A 425 32.71 8.41 4.36
C PHE A 425 33.16 7.10 3.73
N LEU A 426 32.25 6.15 3.53
CA LEU A 426 32.53 4.89 2.83
C LEU A 426 32.95 5.17 1.37
N ALA A 427 32.29 6.10 0.69
CA ALA A 427 32.65 6.51 -0.67
C ALA A 427 34.08 7.07 -0.74
N LYS A 428 34.49 7.84 0.26
CA LYS A 428 35.85 8.42 0.40
C LYS A 428 36.89 7.45 0.99
N GLY A 429 36.51 6.25 1.39
CA GLY A 429 37.43 5.23 1.93
C GLY A 429 37.68 5.31 3.44
N TYR A 430 37.00 6.20 4.17
CA TYR A 430 37.07 6.30 5.62
C TYR A 430 36.15 5.26 6.27
N ASN A 431 36.57 4.00 6.19
CA ASN A 431 35.76 2.85 6.57
C ASN A 431 35.32 2.87 8.05
N ASP A 432 36.24 3.13 8.98
CA ASP A 432 35.91 3.12 10.43
C ASP A 432 34.87 4.19 10.77
N ALA A 433 35.07 5.42 10.30
CA ALA A 433 34.12 6.51 10.47
C ALA A 433 32.76 6.20 9.81
N ALA A 434 32.74 5.50 8.68
CA ALA A 434 31.50 5.05 8.05
C ALA A 434 30.75 4.05 8.94
N TYR A 435 31.46 3.03 9.46
CA TYR A 435 30.87 2.01 10.31
C TYR A 435 30.40 2.54 11.66
N ASP A 436 31.07 3.53 12.24
CA ASP A 436 30.60 4.20 13.45
C ASP A 436 29.23 4.86 13.23
N ASN A 437 29.00 5.46 12.06
CA ASN A 437 27.71 6.04 11.72
C ASN A 437 26.65 4.95 11.46
N PHE A 438 27.01 3.86 10.78
CA PHE A 438 26.09 2.73 10.56
C PHE A 438 25.71 2.02 11.86
N ASN A 439 26.64 1.83 12.79
CA ASN A 439 26.38 1.23 14.09
C ASN A 439 25.43 2.10 14.93
N LYS A 440 25.56 3.44 14.87
CA LYS A 440 24.61 4.35 15.51
C LYS A 440 23.20 4.22 14.95
N ILE A 441 23.03 3.89 13.67
CA ILE A 441 21.70 3.63 13.11
C ILE A 441 21.10 2.35 13.72
N LEU A 442 21.92 1.32 13.94
CA LEU A 442 21.47 0.05 14.51
C LEU A 442 21.02 0.14 15.97
N THR A 443 21.54 1.12 16.72
CA THR A 443 21.16 1.35 18.13
C THR A 443 19.93 2.24 18.30
N LEU A 444 19.50 2.94 17.25
CA LEU A 444 18.32 3.81 17.29
C LEU A 444 17.04 3.00 17.04
N TYR A 445 15.99 3.32 17.80
CA TYR A 445 14.67 2.72 17.60
C TYR A 445 14.00 3.32 16.36
N VAL A 446 13.80 2.49 15.34
CA VAL A 446 13.12 2.83 14.07
C VAL A 446 12.17 1.69 13.68
N SER A 447 11.20 1.99 12.81
CA SER A 447 10.29 0.96 12.29
C SER A 447 11.05 -0.11 11.51
N ASP A 448 10.58 -1.36 11.52
CA ASP A 448 11.23 -2.46 10.79
C ASP A 448 11.37 -2.18 9.29
N LYS A 449 10.38 -1.52 8.69
CA LYS A 449 10.40 -1.11 7.28
C LYS A 449 11.57 -0.15 6.99
N GLU A 450 11.77 0.85 7.85
CA GLU A 450 12.85 1.83 7.72
C GLU A 450 14.22 1.19 8.00
N LYS A 451 14.29 0.30 8.99
CA LYS A 451 15.47 -0.51 9.32
C LYS A 451 15.92 -1.37 8.14
N LEU A 452 14.99 -2.10 7.52
CA LEU A 452 15.23 -2.91 6.31
C LEU A 452 15.73 -2.06 5.14
N GLN A 453 15.15 -0.88 4.93
CA GLN A 453 15.58 0.05 3.88
C GLN A 453 17.01 0.57 4.11
N ASN A 454 17.35 0.94 5.35
CA ASN A 454 18.67 1.45 5.69
C ASN A 454 19.75 0.36 5.60
N LEU A 455 19.49 -0.82 6.19
CA LEU A 455 20.38 -1.97 6.09
C LEU A 455 20.68 -2.34 4.62
N TYR A 456 19.66 -2.32 3.77
CA TYR A 456 19.82 -2.62 2.36
C TYR A 456 20.73 -1.62 1.64
N GLN A 457 20.57 -0.32 1.91
CA GLN A 457 21.44 0.71 1.34
C GLN A 457 22.90 0.54 1.78
N ILE A 458 23.12 0.22 3.06
CA ILE A 458 24.47 -0.03 3.61
C ILE A 458 25.09 -1.28 2.96
N ALA A 459 24.33 -2.38 2.86
CA ALA A 459 24.80 -3.63 2.27
C ALA A 459 25.22 -3.45 0.81
N VAL A 460 24.39 -2.77 0.01
CA VAL A 460 24.67 -2.46 -1.40
C VAL A 460 25.91 -1.56 -1.54
N ALA A 461 26.09 -0.59 -0.63
CA ALA A 461 27.25 0.29 -0.65
C ALA A 461 28.54 -0.46 -0.31
N CYS A 462 28.50 -1.38 0.67
CA CYS A 462 29.61 -2.26 1.00
C CYS A 462 29.97 -3.18 -0.19
N GLU A 463 28.96 -3.77 -0.84
CA GLU A 463 29.13 -4.61 -2.02
C GLU A 463 29.83 -3.85 -3.16
N LYS A 464 29.39 -2.62 -3.47
CA LYS A 464 30.03 -1.76 -4.50
C LYS A 464 31.49 -1.42 -4.20
N LYS A 465 31.88 -1.41 -2.93
CA LYS A 465 33.26 -1.19 -2.49
C LYS A 465 34.07 -2.48 -2.36
N ASN A 466 33.53 -3.62 -2.82
CA ASN A 466 34.11 -4.96 -2.67
C ASN A 466 34.37 -5.38 -1.21
N LEU A 467 33.64 -4.78 -0.26
CA LEU A 467 33.68 -5.14 1.16
C LEU A 467 32.70 -6.30 1.42
N HIS A 468 32.97 -7.44 0.78
CA HIS A 468 32.06 -8.57 0.68
C HIS A 468 31.60 -9.12 2.04
N GLU A 469 32.49 -9.20 3.04
CA GLU A 469 32.13 -9.68 4.38
C GLU A 469 31.17 -8.74 5.11
N LYS A 470 31.37 -7.41 4.98
CA LYS A 470 30.44 -6.42 5.55
C LYS A 470 29.11 -6.44 4.81
N ALA A 471 29.13 -6.60 3.48
CA ALA A 471 27.91 -6.76 2.70
C ALA A 471 27.13 -8.00 3.15
N LYS A 472 27.78 -9.16 3.32
CA LYS A 472 27.18 -10.38 3.86
C LYS A 472 26.56 -10.15 5.24
N TYR A 473 27.27 -9.49 6.15
CA TYR A 473 26.76 -9.17 7.48
C TYR A 473 25.44 -8.40 7.43
N TYR A 474 25.39 -7.30 6.66
CA TYR A 474 24.17 -6.50 6.54
C TYR A 474 23.05 -7.21 5.78
N TYR A 475 23.36 -8.00 4.73
CA TYR A 475 22.37 -8.85 4.06
C TYR A 475 21.80 -9.93 4.98
N GLY A 476 22.63 -10.54 5.84
CA GLY A 476 22.17 -11.50 6.85
C GLY A 476 21.20 -10.86 7.86
N LYS A 477 21.49 -9.63 8.32
CA LYS A 477 20.59 -8.87 9.20
C LYS A 477 19.26 -8.51 8.54
N ILE A 478 19.24 -8.35 7.22
CA ILE A 478 17.99 -8.13 6.47
C ILE A 478 17.17 -9.41 6.45
N LEU A 479 17.78 -10.54 6.08
CA LEU A 479 17.09 -11.83 5.99
C LEU A 479 16.58 -12.35 7.34
N SER A 480 17.23 -11.97 8.46
CA SER A 480 16.72 -12.28 9.80
C SER A 480 15.43 -11.52 10.14
N ILE A 481 15.14 -10.41 9.46
CA ILE A 481 13.91 -9.63 9.64
C ILE A 481 12.86 -10.03 8.59
N ASP A 482 13.27 -10.13 7.32
CA ASP A 482 12.43 -10.51 6.18
C ASP A 482 13.22 -11.33 5.16
N MET A 483 12.87 -12.62 5.08
CA MET A 483 13.50 -13.61 4.21
C MET A 483 13.29 -13.36 2.71
N GLN A 484 12.27 -12.58 2.34
CA GLN A 484 11.90 -12.30 0.94
C GLN A 484 12.19 -10.85 0.54
N TYR A 485 12.98 -10.13 1.34
CA TYR A 485 13.23 -8.72 1.09
C TYR A 485 14.06 -8.48 -0.19
N LYS A 486 13.39 -8.01 -1.25
CA LYS A 486 13.98 -7.64 -2.55
C LYS A 486 14.82 -8.78 -3.15
N ASP A 487 16.03 -8.46 -3.61
CA ASP A 487 16.99 -9.38 -4.25
C ASP A 487 18.12 -9.79 -3.30
N VAL A 488 17.94 -9.62 -1.98
CA VAL A 488 18.98 -9.87 -0.97
C VAL A 488 19.47 -11.31 -0.99
N SER A 489 18.56 -12.30 -1.06
CA SER A 489 18.92 -13.72 -1.14
C SER A 489 19.84 -14.00 -2.34
N ARG A 490 19.45 -13.53 -3.52
CA ARG A 490 20.23 -13.68 -4.76
C ARG A 490 21.60 -13.01 -4.68
N ARG A 491 21.67 -11.78 -4.15
CA ARG A 491 22.92 -11.03 -3.96
C ARG A 491 23.85 -11.71 -2.98
N LEU A 492 23.31 -12.19 -1.87
CA LEU A 492 24.06 -12.93 -0.86
C LEU A 492 24.65 -14.22 -1.42
N ASP A 493 23.90 -14.93 -2.27
CA ASP A 493 24.38 -16.14 -2.93
C ASP A 493 25.52 -15.82 -3.92
N LEU A 494 25.39 -14.74 -4.72
CA LEU A 494 26.44 -14.28 -5.63
C LEU A 494 27.73 -13.92 -4.87
N ILE A 495 27.63 -13.10 -3.82
CA ILE A 495 28.78 -12.71 -3.00
C ILE A 495 29.39 -13.93 -2.32
N SER A 496 28.57 -14.86 -1.84
CA SER A 496 29.08 -16.07 -1.22
C SER A 496 29.86 -16.94 -2.19
N THR A 497 29.43 -17.02 -3.45
CA THR A 497 30.11 -17.77 -4.52
C THR A 497 31.46 -17.14 -4.85
N LEU A 498 31.54 -15.80 -4.93
CA LEU A 498 32.79 -15.05 -5.13
C LEU A 498 33.80 -15.25 -4.00
N THR A 499 33.35 -15.57 -2.79
CA THR A 499 34.23 -15.81 -1.63
C THR A 499 34.63 -17.26 -1.41
N LYS A 500 34.02 -18.25 -2.09
CA LYS A 500 34.26 -19.69 -1.88
C LYS A 500 35.72 -20.12 -2.11
N SER A 501 36.39 -19.65 -3.17
CA SER A 501 37.79 -20.07 -3.43
C SER A 501 38.80 -19.43 -2.46
N ARG A 502 38.52 -18.23 -1.94
CA ARG A 502 39.37 -17.54 -0.96
C ARG A 502 39.19 -18.06 0.46
N ALA A 503 38.01 -18.57 0.81
CA ALA A 503 37.70 -19.03 2.17
C ALA A 503 38.45 -20.31 2.55
N SER A 504 38.53 -21.31 1.65
CA SER A 504 39.29 -22.55 1.91
C SER A 504 40.81 -22.33 2.04
N GLU A 505 41.39 -21.40 1.26
CA GLU A 505 42.81 -21.02 1.38
C GLU A 505 43.06 -20.19 2.66
N ALA A 506 42.17 -19.25 2.98
CA ALA A 506 42.25 -18.46 4.22
C ALA A 506 42.02 -19.31 5.49
N LEU A 507 41.18 -20.34 5.43
CA LEU A 507 40.94 -21.31 6.51
C LEU A 507 42.25 -21.99 6.91
N MET A 508 42.92 -22.61 5.94
CA MET A 508 44.17 -23.30 6.19
C MET A 508 45.26 -22.32 6.60
N THR A 509 45.31 -21.13 6.01
CA THR A 509 46.28 -20.08 6.41
C THR A 509 46.12 -19.67 7.87
N ASN A 510 44.89 -19.40 8.33
CA ASN A 510 44.63 -18.99 9.72
C ASN A 510 44.88 -20.12 10.73
N ILE A 511 44.42 -21.35 10.46
CA ILE A 511 44.66 -22.48 11.36
C ILE A 511 46.16 -22.80 11.41
N ASN A 512 46.87 -22.73 10.27
CA ASN A 512 48.32 -22.92 10.21
C ASN A 512 49.13 -21.87 10.98
N GLN A 513 48.57 -20.70 11.33
CA GLN A 513 49.28 -19.72 12.16
C GLN A 513 49.42 -20.19 13.61
N LYS A 514 48.35 -20.75 14.18
CA LYS A 514 48.30 -21.19 15.59
C LYS A 514 48.62 -22.66 15.81
N PHE A 515 48.38 -23.50 14.81
CA PHE A 515 48.45 -24.96 14.94
C PHE A 515 49.41 -25.58 13.92
N GLU A 516 50.04 -26.68 14.31
CA GLU A 516 50.92 -27.52 13.47
C GLU A 516 50.44 -28.97 13.44
N ASN A 517 50.94 -29.77 12.49
CA ASN A 517 50.56 -31.18 12.32
C ASN A 517 49.04 -31.37 12.19
N ILE A 518 48.39 -30.55 11.38
CA ILE A 518 46.95 -30.58 11.18
C ILE A 518 46.59 -31.79 10.30
N GLU A 519 45.83 -32.70 10.86
CA GLU A 519 45.35 -33.92 10.23
C GLU A 519 43.82 -33.94 10.28
N LYS A 520 43.16 -34.18 9.15
CA LYS A 520 41.70 -34.35 9.13
C LYS A 520 41.36 -35.74 9.67
N ILE A 521 40.58 -35.81 10.74
CA ILE A 521 40.22 -37.07 11.42
C ILE A 521 38.77 -37.49 11.21
N ASP A 522 37.88 -36.54 10.91
CA ASP A 522 36.47 -36.84 10.64
C ASP A 522 35.84 -35.78 9.73
N GLU A 523 34.80 -36.17 9.01
CA GLU A 523 34.00 -35.29 8.17
C GLU A 523 32.53 -35.65 8.30
N GLY A 524 31.81 -34.90 9.14
CA GLY A 524 30.37 -35.00 9.27
C GLY A 524 29.63 -34.14 8.24
N ASN A 525 28.31 -34.17 8.28
CA ASN A 525 27.47 -33.33 7.41
C ASN A 525 27.64 -31.84 7.69
N ILE A 526 27.85 -31.44 8.95
CA ILE A 526 27.93 -30.04 9.37
C ILE A 526 29.37 -29.60 9.66
N TRP A 527 30.19 -30.50 10.18
CA TRP A 527 31.50 -30.20 10.73
C TRP A 527 32.59 -31.00 10.02
N VAL A 528 33.73 -30.36 9.75
CA VAL A 528 35.00 -31.04 9.47
C VAL A 528 35.84 -31.00 10.75
N VAL A 529 36.38 -32.14 11.14
CA VAL A 529 37.13 -32.29 12.38
C VAL A 529 38.59 -32.56 12.08
N TYR A 530 39.46 -31.74 12.65
CA TYR A 530 40.90 -31.88 12.53
C TYR A 530 41.53 -32.18 13.90
N LYS A 531 42.56 -33.01 13.90
CA LYS A 531 43.53 -33.13 14.98
C LYS A 531 44.69 -32.20 14.67
N ALA A 532 45.19 -31.49 15.68
CA ALA A 532 46.35 -30.63 15.51
C ALA A 532 47.16 -30.51 16.81
N VAL A 533 48.30 -29.84 16.74
CA VAL A 533 49.11 -29.46 17.90
C VAL A 533 49.14 -27.93 18.01
N ASP A 534 48.78 -27.41 19.17
CA ASP A 534 48.93 -25.99 19.49
C ASP A 534 50.43 -25.62 19.50
N LYS A 535 50.83 -24.68 18.64
CA LYS A 535 52.25 -24.32 18.47
C LYS A 535 52.86 -23.70 19.72
N LEU A 536 52.05 -22.97 20.50
CA LEU A 536 52.51 -22.23 21.68
C LEU A 536 52.45 -23.11 22.93
N LEU A 537 51.32 -23.77 23.15
CA LEU A 537 51.09 -24.58 24.36
C LEU A 537 51.57 -26.03 24.23
N LYS A 538 52.04 -26.43 23.04
CA LYS A 538 52.60 -27.76 22.73
C LYS A 538 51.71 -28.92 23.18
N ARG A 539 50.41 -28.78 23.00
CA ARG A 539 49.39 -29.79 23.34
C ARG A 539 48.58 -30.22 22.12
N LYS A 540 48.11 -31.46 22.12
CA LYS A 540 47.16 -31.96 21.11
C LYS A 540 45.80 -31.31 21.31
N VAL A 541 45.15 -30.94 20.22
CA VAL A 541 43.82 -30.34 20.19
C VAL A 541 42.98 -30.96 19.07
N VAL A 542 41.66 -30.83 19.21
CA VAL A 542 40.70 -31.09 18.14
C VAL A 542 40.12 -29.76 17.68
N ILE A 543 40.03 -29.55 16.37
CA ILE A 543 39.47 -28.35 15.75
C ILE A 543 38.25 -28.75 14.94
N LYS A 544 37.06 -28.36 15.40
CA LYS A 544 35.82 -28.53 14.64
C LYS A 544 35.56 -27.27 13.82
N VAL A 545 35.49 -27.41 12.50
CA VAL A 545 35.24 -26.33 11.54
C VAL A 545 33.87 -26.55 10.91
N ILE A 546 33.03 -25.51 10.86
CA ILE A 546 31.74 -25.62 10.15
C ILE A 546 31.96 -25.64 8.64
N LYS A 547 31.27 -26.53 7.94
CA LYS A 547 31.26 -26.58 6.48
C LYS A 547 30.66 -25.31 5.88
N GLU A 548 31.26 -24.81 4.81
CA GLU A 548 30.86 -23.57 4.13
C GLU A 548 29.42 -23.56 3.58
N ASP A 549 28.81 -24.75 3.40
CA ASP A 549 27.45 -24.90 2.88
C ASP A 549 26.35 -24.56 3.90
N PHE A 550 26.72 -24.36 5.17
CA PHE A 550 25.80 -23.98 6.24
C PHE A 550 25.81 -22.47 6.47
N ARG A 551 24.61 -21.88 6.58
CA ARG A 551 24.45 -20.48 6.94
C ARG A 551 24.60 -20.31 8.45
N TYR A 552 25.42 -19.33 8.86
CA TYR A 552 25.54 -18.93 10.26
C TYR A 552 24.19 -18.44 10.78
N ASN A 553 23.77 -18.94 11.94
CA ASN A 553 22.70 -18.34 12.73
C ASN A 553 23.36 -17.46 13.82
N PRO A 554 23.43 -16.12 13.64
CA PRO A 554 24.15 -15.25 14.58
C PRO A 554 23.61 -15.32 16.00
N GLU A 555 22.28 -15.44 16.16
CA GLU A 555 21.65 -15.56 17.48
C GLU A 555 22.01 -16.87 18.17
N ALA A 556 22.12 -17.96 17.40
CA ALA A 556 22.55 -19.23 17.93
C ALA A 556 24.05 -19.28 18.24
N ILE A 557 24.89 -18.59 17.48
CA ILE A 557 26.32 -18.41 17.79
C ILE A 557 26.47 -17.62 19.09
N ASP A 558 25.78 -16.48 19.23
CA ASP A 558 25.82 -15.67 20.45
C ASP A 558 25.34 -16.47 21.67
N ARG A 559 24.29 -17.29 21.49
CA ARG A 559 23.82 -18.21 22.53
C ARG A 559 24.86 -19.28 22.85
N PHE A 560 25.43 -19.93 21.85
CA PHE A 560 26.48 -20.94 22.02
C PHE A 560 27.71 -20.38 22.74
N ILE A 561 28.15 -19.17 22.41
CA ILE A 561 29.27 -18.50 23.08
C ILE A 561 28.94 -18.30 24.55
N LYS A 562 27.75 -17.78 24.88
CA LYS A 562 27.31 -17.60 26.27
C LYS A 562 27.27 -18.92 27.02
N GLU A 563 26.63 -19.95 26.46
CA GLU A 563 26.54 -21.29 27.04
C GLU A 563 27.93 -21.91 27.26
N THR A 564 28.83 -21.77 26.28
CA THR A 564 30.22 -22.25 26.34
C THR A 564 31.05 -21.52 27.39
N GLN A 565 30.87 -20.20 27.54
CA GLN A 565 31.53 -19.41 28.57
C GLN A 565 31.11 -19.88 29.97
N TYR A 566 29.81 -20.15 30.18
CA TYR A 566 29.31 -20.68 31.44
C TYR A 566 29.88 -22.09 31.74
N LEU A 567 29.89 -22.99 30.75
CA LEU A 567 30.43 -24.35 30.93
C LEU A 567 31.95 -24.38 31.12
N SER A 568 32.70 -23.53 30.40
CA SER A 568 34.16 -23.45 30.50
C SER A 568 34.63 -23.03 31.89
N GLY A 569 33.84 -22.25 32.62
CA GLY A 569 34.13 -21.86 34.01
C GLY A 569 34.02 -23.01 35.03
N SER A 570 33.31 -24.09 34.70
CA SER A 570 32.97 -25.16 35.65
C SER A 570 33.96 -26.34 35.70
N GLN A 571 34.94 -26.41 34.79
CA GLN A 571 35.93 -27.50 34.64
C GLN A 571 35.45 -28.89 35.11
N HIS A 572 34.42 -29.43 34.46
CA HIS A 572 33.87 -30.74 34.82
C HIS A 572 34.68 -31.90 34.21
N LYS A 573 34.94 -32.97 34.97
CA LYS A 573 35.72 -34.13 34.49
C LYS A 573 35.10 -34.79 33.25
N SER A 574 33.78 -34.87 33.20
CA SER A 574 33.03 -35.59 32.16
C SER A 574 32.49 -34.70 31.03
N ILE A 575 32.85 -33.42 31.00
CA ILE A 575 32.53 -32.50 29.90
C ILE A 575 33.81 -32.19 29.12
N ILE A 576 33.72 -32.19 27.79
CA ILE A 576 34.84 -31.77 26.93
C ILE A 576 35.26 -30.34 27.23
N ARG A 577 36.57 -30.09 27.35
CA ARG A 577 37.09 -28.73 27.50
C ARG A 577 37.16 -28.02 26.16
N ILE A 578 36.62 -26.81 26.09
CA ILE A 578 36.78 -25.90 24.95
C ILE A 578 37.93 -24.95 25.29
N TYR A 579 38.89 -24.86 24.38
CA TYR A 579 40.11 -24.06 24.55
C TYR A 579 40.04 -22.70 23.84
N ASP A 580 39.46 -22.66 22.64
CA ASP A 580 39.36 -21.43 21.84
C ASP A 580 38.15 -21.53 20.90
N VAL A 581 37.58 -20.38 20.54
CA VAL A 581 36.48 -20.27 19.56
C VAL A 581 36.79 -19.08 18.66
N ASN A 582 36.89 -19.30 17.35
CA ASN A 582 37.00 -18.22 16.38
C ASN A 582 35.65 -18.02 15.69
N ILE A 583 35.21 -16.77 15.60
CA ILE A 583 33.92 -16.38 15.01
C ILE A 583 34.08 -15.35 13.88
N ASP A 584 35.30 -15.12 13.40
CA ASP A 584 35.60 -14.07 12.42
C ASP A 584 35.18 -14.51 11.01
N ILE A 585 36.15 -14.80 10.14
CA ILE A 585 35.90 -15.18 8.74
C ILE A 585 35.28 -16.60 8.70
N LEU A 586 35.62 -17.45 9.68
CA LEU A 586 35.27 -18.87 9.73
C LEU A 586 35.00 -19.31 11.18
N LEU A 587 33.89 -20.01 11.39
CA LEU A 587 33.58 -20.57 12.71
C LEU A 587 34.33 -21.88 12.93
N TYR A 588 35.31 -21.85 13.84
CA TYR A 588 35.95 -23.06 14.35
C TYR A 588 36.06 -23.06 15.86
N ILE A 589 35.99 -24.27 16.43
CA ILE A 589 36.04 -24.50 17.87
C ILE A 589 37.23 -25.43 18.14
N VAL A 590 38.13 -24.97 19.00
CA VAL A 590 39.29 -25.72 19.45
C VAL A 590 38.95 -26.34 20.80
N MET A 591 39.10 -27.65 20.90
CA MET A 591 38.75 -28.41 22.10
C MET A 591 39.86 -29.39 22.48
N GLU A 592 39.74 -29.93 23.69
CA GLU A 592 40.55 -31.03 24.20
C GLU A 592 40.59 -32.20 23.21
N TYR A 593 41.79 -32.75 23.00
CA TYR A 593 41.94 -34.02 22.31
C TYR A 593 41.81 -35.14 23.35
N ILE A 594 40.90 -36.08 23.11
CA ILE A 594 40.63 -37.22 24.00
C ILE A 594 41.29 -38.48 23.40
N ASP A 595 42.22 -39.06 24.15
CA ASP A 595 42.74 -40.41 23.92
C ASP A 595 41.71 -41.44 24.44
N GLY A 596 40.83 -41.88 23.53
CA GLY A 596 39.72 -42.80 23.82
C GLY A 596 38.84 -43.00 22.59
N GLU A 597 37.87 -43.91 22.63
CA GLU A 597 36.95 -44.20 21.53
C GLU A 597 35.55 -43.62 21.77
N SER A 598 34.81 -43.28 20.71
CA SER A 598 33.38 -42.95 20.88
C SER A 598 32.59 -44.22 21.23
N LEU A 599 31.50 -44.06 21.99
CA LEU A 599 30.63 -45.20 22.30
C LEU A 599 30.11 -45.85 21.00
N ARG A 600 29.83 -45.06 19.96
CA ARG A 600 29.50 -45.57 18.62
C ARG A 600 30.54 -46.56 18.09
N SER A 601 31.81 -46.20 18.15
CA SER A 601 32.90 -47.04 17.63
C SER A 601 33.07 -48.32 18.44
N ILE A 602 32.85 -48.25 19.75
CA ILE A 602 32.88 -49.42 20.64
C ILE A 602 31.67 -50.33 20.38
N GLN A 603 30.47 -49.76 20.19
CA GLN A 603 29.25 -50.51 19.89
C GLN A 603 29.35 -51.35 18.60
N LYS A 604 30.12 -50.87 17.62
CA LYS A 604 30.41 -51.64 16.39
C LYS A 604 31.25 -52.89 16.65
N LYS A 605 31.95 -52.96 17.78
CA LYS A 605 32.86 -54.05 18.16
C LYS A 605 32.27 -54.96 19.23
N LYS A 606 31.42 -54.44 20.12
CA LYS A 606 30.80 -55.20 21.22
C LYS A 606 29.46 -54.60 21.66
N ILE A 607 28.63 -55.42 22.30
CA ILE A 607 27.50 -54.98 23.12
C ILE A 607 28.01 -54.75 24.55
N PHE A 608 27.52 -53.70 25.22
CA PHE A 608 27.95 -53.39 26.59
C PHE A 608 27.22 -54.28 27.60
N SER A 609 27.94 -54.78 28.59
CA SER A 609 27.32 -55.38 29.76
C SER A 609 26.55 -54.32 30.57
N TRP A 610 25.49 -54.73 31.27
CA TRP A 610 24.70 -53.77 32.04
C TRP A 610 25.52 -53.07 33.14
N GLN A 611 26.59 -53.70 33.66
CA GLN A 611 27.52 -53.10 34.60
C GLN A 611 28.33 -51.96 33.97
N GLU A 612 28.80 -52.14 32.73
CA GLU A 612 29.48 -51.08 31.97
C GLU A 612 28.53 -49.93 31.66
N VAL A 613 27.31 -50.26 31.20
CA VAL A 613 26.28 -49.25 30.94
C VAL A 613 25.98 -48.44 32.20
N LEU A 614 25.88 -49.08 33.36
CA LEU A 614 25.60 -48.40 34.62
C LEU A 614 26.68 -47.37 34.99
N LYS A 615 27.97 -47.75 34.88
CA LYS A 615 29.10 -46.85 35.13
C LYS A 615 29.11 -45.68 34.16
N ILE A 616 28.96 -45.96 32.86
CA ILE A 616 28.96 -44.96 31.81
C ILE A 616 27.77 -44.00 31.97
N ALA A 617 26.57 -44.53 32.23
CA ALA A 617 25.35 -43.74 32.44
C ALA A 617 25.48 -42.77 33.61
N THR A 618 26.15 -43.19 34.69
CA THR A 618 26.36 -42.35 35.88
C THR A 618 27.24 -41.15 35.56
N ASP A 619 28.35 -41.34 34.84
CA ASP A 619 29.21 -40.24 34.40
C ASP A 619 28.52 -39.31 33.38
N ILE A 620 27.70 -39.86 32.47
CA ILE A 620 26.91 -39.04 31.53
C ILE A 620 25.89 -38.20 32.30
N CYS A 621 25.19 -38.77 33.29
CA CYS A 621 24.25 -38.03 34.13
C CYS A 621 24.95 -36.89 34.88
N ASP A 622 26.17 -37.13 35.38
CA ASP A 622 26.97 -36.11 36.07
C ASP A 622 27.32 -34.93 35.14
N ALA A 623 27.73 -35.22 33.91
CA ALA A 623 27.98 -34.21 32.88
C ALA A 623 26.73 -33.39 32.53
N ILE A 624 25.60 -34.07 32.27
CA ILE A 624 24.33 -33.42 31.93
C ILE A 624 23.83 -32.56 33.10
N LYS A 625 23.93 -33.06 34.33
CA LYS A 625 23.56 -32.33 35.55
C LYS A 625 24.34 -31.04 35.71
N CYS A 626 25.64 -31.09 35.46
CA CYS A 626 26.49 -29.90 35.47
C CYS A 626 26.04 -28.86 34.44
N ALA A 627 25.64 -29.30 33.24
CA ALA A 627 25.15 -28.40 32.20
C ALA A 627 23.77 -27.80 32.51
N HIS A 628 22.82 -28.62 32.94
CA HIS A 628 21.47 -28.22 33.36
C HIS A 628 21.50 -27.18 34.49
N LYS A 629 22.39 -27.34 35.47
CA LYS A 629 22.61 -26.35 36.54
C LYS A 629 23.02 -24.95 36.02
N HIS A 630 23.62 -24.88 34.84
CA HIS A 630 24.00 -23.63 34.17
C HIS A 630 23.01 -23.21 33.07
N GLY A 631 21.84 -23.84 33.00
CA GLY A 631 20.80 -23.55 32.02
C GLY A 631 21.12 -24.00 30.59
N VAL A 632 22.08 -24.94 30.42
CA VAL A 632 22.49 -25.44 29.11
C VAL A 632 21.89 -26.82 28.87
N ILE A 633 21.06 -26.93 27.82
CA ILE A 633 20.45 -28.19 27.37
C ILE A 633 21.30 -28.74 26.21
N HIS A 634 21.67 -30.03 26.24
CA HIS A 634 22.56 -30.63 25.24
C HIS A 634 21.90 -30.80 23.86
N ARG A 635 20.66 -31.30 23.84
CA ARG A 635 19.78 -31.50 22.66
C ARG A 635 20.22 -32.56 21.63
N ASP A 636 21.43 -33.10 21.72
CA ASP A 636 21.93 -34.18 20.83
C ASP A 636 22.73 -35.26 21.57
N ILE A 637 22.16 -35.81 22.64
CA ILE A 637 22.78 -36.93 23.37
C ILE A 637 22.66 -38.20 22.52
N ARG A 638 23.80 -38.72 22.05
CA ARG A 638 23.91 -39.95 21.25
C ARG A 638 25.31 -40.56 21.38
N PRO A 639 25.51 -41.85 21.06
CA PRO A 639 26.81 -42.52 21.19
C PRO A 639 27.97 -41.85 20.44
N ASP A 640 27.68 -41.09 19.38
CA ASP A 640 28.68 -40.35 18.59
C ASP A 640 29.29 -39.17 19.36
N ASN A 641 28.53 -38.61 20.30
CA ASN A 641 28.91 -37.45 21.12
C ASN A 641 29.43 -37.82 22.51
N ILE A 642 29.64 -39.12 22.77
CA ILE A 642 30.13 -39.62 24.05
C ILE A 642 31.38 -40.46 23.80
N ARG A 643 32.47 -40.15 24.51
CA ARG A 643 33.73 -40.90 24.42
C ARG A 643 34.05 -41.58 25.73
N LEU A 644 34.59 -42.79 25.63
CA LEU A 644 35.19 -43.52 26.73
C LEU A 644 36.71 -43.42 26.59
N CYS A 645 37.34 -42.79 27.58
CA CYS A 645 38.79 -42.64 27.68
C CYS A 645 39.45 -43.96 28.09
N ASP A 646 40.75 -44.10 27.84
CA ASP A 646 41.53 -45.29 28.22
C ASP A 646 41.55 -45.55 29.74
N ASP A 647 41.32 -44.52 30.56
CA ASP A 647 41.17 -44.60 32.01
C ASP A 647 39.74 -44.95 32.48
N ASN A 648 38.88 -45.35 31.54
CA ASN A 648 37.45 -45.64 31.73
C ASN A 648 36.59 -44.44 32.17
N THR A 649 37.09 -43.20 32.05
CA THR A 649 36.26 -42.01 32.27
C THR A 649 35.44 -41.68 31.03
N VAL A 650 34.23 -41.12 31.23
CA VAL A 650 33.38 -40.67 30.13
C VAL A 650 33.56 -39.17 29.88
N LYS A 651 33.62 -38.79 28.61
CA LYS A 651 33.59 -37.39 28.14
C LYS A 651 32.41 -37.16 27.21
N VAL A 652 31.55 -36.22 27.55
CA VAL A 652 30.43 -35.76 26.73
C VAL A 652 30.84 -34.55 25.91
N LEU A 653 30.59 -34.60 24.60
CA LEU A 653 30.94 -33.59 23.62
C LEU A 653 29.67 -32.94 23.05
N GLY A 654 29.74 -31.66 22.66
CA GLY A 654 28.74 -31.07 21.77
C GLY A 654 27.63 -30.25 22.44
N PHE A 655 27.76 -29.92 23.72
CA PHE A 655 26.87 -28.97 24.39
C PHE A 655 26.70 -27.67 23.58
N GLY A 656 25.45 -27.28 23.31
CA GLY A 656 25.10 -26.03 22.63
C GLY A 656 25.40 -25.95 21.12
N LEU A 657 26.05 -26.96 20.52
CA LEU A 657 26.48 -26.89 19.11
C LEU A 657 25.34 -27.04 18.09
N THR A 658 24.22 -27.63 18.52
CA THR A 658 23.12 -28.07 17.65
C THR A 658 22.37 -26.94 16.96
N ARG A 659 22.40 -25.72 17.49
CA ARG A 659 21.62 -24.58 16.96
C ARG A 659 22.42 -23.66 16.03
N ILE A 660 23.74 -23.85 15.97
CA ILE A 660 24.68 -22.88 15.36
C ILE A 660 24.43 -22.71 13.86
N THR A 661 23.92 -23.75 13.19
CA THR A 661 23.65 -23.74 11.76
C THR A 661 22.17 -23.60 11.44
N SER A 662 21.88 -22.93 10.33
CA SER A 662 20.55 -22.91 9.69
C SER A 662 20.56 -23.78 8.43
N VAL A 663 19.38 -24.02 7.84
CA VAL A 663 19.16 -24.92 6.68
C VAL A 663 20.24 -24.72 5.59
N SER A 664 20.72 -25.84 5.03
CA SER A 664 21.76 -25.84 3.99
C SER A 664 21.31 -25.08 2.74
N LYS A 665 22.25 -24.46 2.02
CA LYS A 665 21.96 -23.75 0.75
C LYS A 665 21.45 -24.66 -0.38
N VAL A 666 21.54 -25.99 -0.22
CA VAL A 666 21.40 -26.97 -1.33
C VAL A 666 20.12 -27.80 -1.23
N GLN A 667 19.32 -27.71 -0.16
CA GLN A 667 18.11 -28.54 -0.02
C GLN A 667 16.86 -27.72 0.31
N GLU A 668 16.22 -27.19 -0.74
CA GLU A 668 14.78 -26.92 -0.77
C GLU A 668 13.98 -28.10 -1.39
N THR A 669 14.59 -29.29 -1.54
CA THR A 669 13.90 -30.49 -2.04
C THR A 669 14.34 -31.78 -1.34
N ASN A 670 13.43 -32.35 -0.53
CA ASN A 670 13.18 -33.79 -0.35
C ASN A 670 14.33 -34.78 -0.01
N GLN A 671 15.28 -34.46 0.87
CA GLN A 671 16.10 -35.52 1.48
C GLN A 671 16.34 -35.30 2.97
N ILE A 672 15.46 -35.96 3.76
CA ILE A 672 15.67 -36.35 5.16
C ILE A 672 17.08 -36.94 5.27
N THR A 673 18.03 -36.18 5.81
CA THR A 673 19.38 -36.65 6.06
C THR A 673 19.51 -36.90 7.57
N GLU A 674 19.65 -38.19 7.90
CA GLU A 674 19.57 -38.85 9.22
C GLU A 674 18.16 -38.89 9.84
N ALA A 675 17.59 -40.10 9.89
CA ALA A 675 16.35 -40.34 10.64
C ALA A 675 16.54 -39.94 12.13
N PRO A 676 15.49 -39.43 12.79
CA PRO A 676 15.61 -38.76 14.09
C PRO A 676 15.76 -39.73 15.28
N PHE A 677 16.63 -40.74 15.16
CA PHE A 677 16.75 -41.89 16.07
C PHE A 677 16.91 -41.55 17.55
N TYR A 678 17.53 -40.40 17.88
CA TYR A 678 17.79 -39.99 19.27
C TYR A 678 16.96 -38.77 19.70
N LYS A 679 16.17 -38.19 18.81
CA LYS A 679 15.40 -36.98 19.13
C LYS A 679 14.23 -37.32 20.06
N SER A 680 13.97 -36.42 21.00
CA SER A 680 12.79 -36.51 21.84
C SER A 680 11.50 -36.21 21.06
N PRO A 681 10.32 -36.69 21.53
CA PRO A 681 9.03 -36.40 20.91
C PRO A 681 8.79 -34.90 20.69
N GLU A 682 9.12 -34.06 21.67
CA GLU A 682 9.00 -32.61 21.60
C GLU A 682 9.97 -31.98 20.59
N GLN A 683 11.19 -32.51 20.44
CA GLN A 683 12.11 -32.07 19.40
C GLN A 683 11.62 -32.43 17.98
N ILE A 684 10.95 -33.58 17.82
CA ILE A 684 10.38 -34.00 16.53
C ILE A 684 9.18 -33.12 16.15
N ARG A 685 8.37 -32.70 17.12
CA ARG A 685 7.26 -31.76 16.90
C ARG A 685 7.72 -30.37 16.47
N GLY A 686 8.96 -29.98 16.78
CA GLY A 686 9.55 -28.72 16.35
C GLY A 686 9.05 -27.47 17.10
N ILE A 687 8.33 -27.64 18.22
CA ILE A 687 7.85 -26.54 19.05
C ILE A 687 8.96 -26.20 20.06
N GLU A 688 9.72 -25.13 19.78
CA GLU A 688 10.93 -24.83 20.57
C GLU A 688 10.65 -24.52 22.05
N VAL A 689 9.46 -24.00 22.38
CA VAL A 689 9.06 -23.74 23.78
C VAL A 689 8.82 -25.01 24.59
N ASP A 690 8.65 -26.16 23.94
CA ASP A 690 8.40 -27.45 24.60
C ASP A 690 9.69 -28.22 24.89
N ILE A 691 10.85 -27.75 24.38
CA ILE A 691 12.15 -28.41 24.55
C ILE A 691 12.81 -27.90 25.84
N ASP A 692 12.91 -28.77 26.84
CA ASP A 692 13.57 -28.51 28.12
C ASP A 692 14.60 -29.60 28.48
N GLU A 693 15.13 -29.55 29.71
CA GLU A 693 16.12 -30.48 30.24
C GLU A 693 15.69 -31.97 30.15
N ARG A 694 14.38 -32.25 30.14
CA ARG A 694 13.82 -33.60 30.05
C ARG A 694 13.93 -34.19 28.65
N SER A 695 14.25 -33.38 27.64
CA SER A 695 14.61 -33.86 26.31
C SER A 695 15.93 -34.64 26.34
N ASP A 696 16.94 -34.14 27.08
CA ASP A 696 18.23 -34.84 27.22
C ASP A 696 18.08 -36.19 27.93
N ILE A 697 17.15 -36.28 28.89
CA ILE A 697 16.83 -37.52 29.61
C ILE A 697 16.25 -38.58 28.64
N TYR A 698 15.40 -38.16 27.71
CA TYR A 698 14.86 -39.07 26.69
C TYR A 698 15.95 -39.57 25.74
N SER A 699 16.77 -38.66 25.21
CA SER A 699 17.88 -39.00 24.32
C SER A 699 18.93 -39.90 25.00
N LEU A 700 19.18 -39.67 26.30
CA LEU A 700 19.97 -40.59 27.12
C LEU A 700 19.30 -41.97 27.22
N GLY A 701 17.98 -42.02 27.46
CA GLY A 701 17.23 -43.29 27.46
C GLY A 701 17.42 -44.10 26.18
N ILE A 702 17.38 -43.45 25.01
CA ILE A 702 17.64 -44.11 23.72
C ILE A 702 19.08 -44.62 23.65
N THR A 703 20.05 -43.80 24.07
CA THR A 703 21.47 -44.16 24.10
C THR A 703 21.72 -45.38 24.98
N LEU A 704 21.11 -45.44 26.17
CA LEU A 704 21.22 -46.57 27.09
C LEU A 704 20.57 -47.83 26.52
N TYR A 705 19.39 -47.69 25.88
CA TYR A 705 18.72 -48.80 25.20
C TYR A 705 19.65 -49.46 24.18
N GLU A 706 20.27 -48.64 23.33
CA GLU A 706 21.17 -49.11 22.28
C GLU A 706 22.46 -49.71 22.82
N MET A 707 23.02 -49.18 23.90
CA MET A 707 24.20 -49.78 24.54
C MET A 707 23.91 -51.20 25.05
N LEU A 708 22.70 -51.43 25.57
CA LEU A 708 22.29 -52.71 26.14
C LEU A 708 21.86 -53.76 25.11
N THR A 709 21.35 -53.34 23.95
CA THR A 709 20.78 -54.24 22.92
C THR A 709 21.57 -54.28 21.62
N GLY A 710 22.43 -53.30 21.37
CA GLY A 710 23.13 -53.11 20.11
C GLY A 710 22.32 -52.39 19.03
N HIS A 711 21.05 -52.05 19.27
CA HIS A 711 20.22 -51.29 18.34
C HIS A 711 19.32 -50.28 19.05
N VAL A 712 18.91 -49.21 18.37
CA VAL A 712 17.92 -48.26 18.92
C VAL A 712 16.54 -48.92 19.03
N PRO A 713 15.62 -48.42 19.88
CA PRO A 713 14.29 -49.02 20.03
C PRO A 713 13.40 -48.84 18.78
N PHE A 714 13.67 -47.82 17.96
CA PHE A 714 12.91 -47.48 16.76
C PHE A 714 13.86 -47.37 15.56
N TYR A 715 13.93 -48.42 14.73
CA TYR A 715 14.89 -48.51 13.63
C TYR A 715 14.24 -48.82 12.27
N GLU A 716 12.95 -49.18 12.24
CA GLU A 716 12.17 -49.52 11.04
C GLU A 716 10.82 -48.81 11.05
N GLY A 717 10.35 -48.40 9.86
CA GLY A 717 9.07 -47.69 9.69
C GLY A 717 9.19 -46.17 9.84
N ASP A 718 8.09 -45.52 10.21
CA ASP A 718 8.06 -44.08 10.48
C ASP A 718 8.61 -43.80 11.88
N ILE A 719 9.93 -43.61 11.95
CA ILE A 719 10.66 -43.37 13.20
C ILE A 719 10.11 -42.12 13.92
N ALA A 720 9.74 -41.07 13.20
CA ALA A 720 9.19 -39.86 13.83
C ALA A 720 7.86 -40.16 14.52
N TYR A 721 6.97 -40.90 13.85
CA TYR A 721 5.70 -41.36 14.43
C TYR A 721 5.92 -42.26 15.66
N GLN A 722 6.87 -43.20 15.57
CA GLN A 722 7.17 -44.14 16.66
C GLN A 722 7.70 -43.42 17.90
N HIS A 723 8.61 -42.46 17.71
CA HIS A 723 9.07 -41.63 18.82
C HIS A 723 7.90 -40.89 19.49
N ILE A 724 6.91 -40.42 18.74
CA ILE A 724 5.76 -39.69 19.29
C ILE A 724 4.73 -40.63 19.96
N ASN A 725 4.46 -41.80 19.38
CA ASN A 725 3.26 -42.58 19.68
C ASN A 725 3.50 -44.00 20.21
N GLU A 726 4.60 -44.66 19.81
CA GLU A 726 4.78 -46.09 20.09
C GLU A 726 5.67 -46.34 21.31
N PRO A 727 5.24 -47.16 22.28
CA PRO A 727 6.10 -47.53 23.40
C PRO A 727 7.29 -48.37 22.92
N PRO A 728 8.50 -48.15 23.46
CA PRO A 728 9.65 -49.01 23.16
C PRO A 728 9.42 -50.43 23.69
N LYS A 729 10.07 -51.41 23.06
CA LYS A 729 10.08 -52.79 23.55
C LYS A 729 10.79 -52.88 24.90
N SER A 730 10.47 -53.89 25.69
CA SER A 730 11.08 -54.10 27.01
C SER A 730 12.42 -54.80 26.86
N LEU A 731 13.46 -54.20 27.43
CA LEU A 731 14.85 -54.66 27.33
C LEU A 731 15.02 -56.06 27.92
N SER A 732 14.39 -56.31 29.08
CA SER A 732 14.49 -57.60 29.78
C SER A 732 13.75 -58.74 29.07
N LYS A 733 12.86 -58.42 28.11
CA LYS A 733 12.25 -59.42 27.23
C LYS A 733 13.14 -59.76 26.02
N GLU A 734 13.95 -58.81 25.55
CA GLU A 734 14.88 -59.01 24.43
C GLU A 734 16.17 -59.70 24.90
N ASN A 735 16.70 -59.29 26.05
CA ASN A 735 17.85 -59.91 26.69
C ASN A 735 17.58 -60.16 28.18
N PRO A 736 17.31 -61.41 28.60
CA PRO A 736 17.07 -61.77 30.00
C PRO A 736 18.23 -61.48 30.97
N GLU A 737 19.46 -61.26 30.46
CA GLU A 737 20.61 -60.85 31.29
C GLU A 737 20.50 -59.40 31.77
N ILE A 738 19.64 -58.58 31.16
CA ILE A 738 19.38 -57.21 31.58
C ILE A 738 18.47 -57.25 32.81
N PRO A 739 18.91 -56.71 33.96
CA PRO A 739 18.08 -56.70 35.16
C PRO A 739 16.79 -55.91 34.95
N ARG A 740 15.68 -56.44 35.47
CA ARG A 740 14.35 -55.79 35.36
C ARG A 740 14.31 -54.38 35.95
N TRP A 741 15.18 -54.07 36.91
CA TRP A 741 15.28 -52.72 37.47
C TRP A 741 15.87 -51.74 36.45
N LEU A 742 16.87 -52.15 35.66
CA LEU A 742 17.48 -51.30 34.64
C LEU A 742 16.53 -51.08 33.46
N ASP A 743 15.78 -52.13 33.08
CA ASP A 743 14.70 -52.03 32.09
C ASP A 743 13.68 -50.96 32.48
N LYS A 744 13.21 -50.97 33.73
CA LYS A 744 12.29 -49.96 34.26
C LYS A 744 12.85 -48.53 34.19
N ILE A 745 14.13 -48.35 34.51
CA ILE A 745 14.79 -47.03 34.46
C ILE A 745 14.82 -46.52 33.01
N VAL A 746 15.28 -47.34 32.07
CA VAL A 746 15.37 -46.94 30.65
C VAL A 746 13.98 -46.67 30.07
N LEU A 747 12.99 -47.52 30.33
CA LEU A 747 11.61 -47.31 29.88
C LEU A 747 10.99 -46.02 30.45
N LYS A 748 11.33 -45.65 31.69
CA LYS A 748 10.89 -44.38 32.31
C LYS A 748 11.52 -43.17 31.63
N CYS A 749 12.80 -43.23 31.25
CA CYS A 749 13.42 -42.18 30.43
C CYS A 749 12.72 -42.02 29.07
N LEU A 750 12.23 -43.13 28.50
CA LEU A 750 11.56 -43.18 27.20
C LEU A 750 10.04 -42.90 27.24
N ALA A 751 9.51 -42.43 28.37
CA ALA A 751 8.11 -42.00 28.44
C ALA A 751 7.83 -40.87 27.44
N LYS A 752 6.73 -40.98 26.68
CA LYS A 752 6.43 -40.04 25.58
C LYS A 752 6.14 -38.65 26.10
N ASN A 753 5.32 -38.56 27.14
CA ASN A 753 5.04 -37.30 27.83
C ASN A 753 6.23 -36.96 28.77
N PRO A 754 6.84 -35.76 28.65
CA PRO A 754 7.94 -35.34 29.54
C PRO A 754 7.62 -35.43 31.04
N SER A 755 6.36 -35.25 31.43
CA SER A 755 5.91 -35.40 32.84
C SER A 755 6.01 -36.83 33.36
N GLY A 756 6.03 -37.84 32.48
CA GLY A 756 6.22 -39.25 32.84
C GLY A 756 7.68 -39.66 33.00
N ARG A 757 8.63 -38.79 32.64
CA ARG A 757 10.08 -39.03 32.76
C ARG A 757 10.59 -38.62 34.14
N TYR A 758 11.88 -38.82 34.37
CA TYR A 758 12.57 -38.12 35.46
C TYR A 758 12.48 -36.61 35.23
N GLN A 759 12.09 -35.86 36.27
CA GLN A 759 11.94 -34.41 36.14
C GLN A 759 13.28 -33.67 36.23
N GLU A 760 14.29 -34.30 36.82
CA GLU A 760 15.67 -33.81 36.85
C GLU A 760 16.61 -34.98 36.60
N ILE A 761 17.71 -34.73 35.89
CA ILE A 761 18.75 -35.74 35.66
C ILE A 761 19.39 -36.24 36.97
N SER A 762 19.37 -35.41 38.02
CA SER A 762 19.83 -35.75 39.38
C SER A 762 19.06 -36.94 39.98
N HIS A 763 17.77 -37.07 39.66
CA HIS A 763 16.93 -38.18 40.11
C HIS A 763 17.30 -39.49 39.41
N LEU A 764 17.56 -39.43 38.10
CA LEU A 764 18.06 -40.58 37.34
C LEU A 764 19.43 -41.03 37.84
N GLN A 765 20.35 -40.09 38.05
CA GLN A 765 21.69 -40.37 38.58
C GLN A 765 21.62 -41.11 39.93
N LYS A 766 20.83 -40.60 40.89
CA LYS A 766 20.67 -41.23 42.21
C LYS A 766 20.08 -42.63 42.12
N GLU A 767 19.12 -42.86 41.23
CA GLU A 767 18.52 -44.18 41.05
C GLU A 767 19.55 -45.18 40.48
N LEU A 768 20.33 -44.79 39.47
CA LEU A 768 21.44 -45.59 38.93
C LEU A 768 22.51 -45.88 40.00
N GLU A 769 22.94 -44.88 40.77
CA GLU A 769 23.93 -45.03 41.84
C GLU A 769 23.46 -45.98 42.95
N SER A 770 22.17 -45.95 43.29
CA SER A 770 21.60 -46.82 44.34
C SER A 770 21.75 -48.31 44.00
N TYR A 771 21.66 -48.65 42.71
CA TYR A 771 21.87 -50.02 42.23
C TYR A 771 23.35 -50.33 42.00
N SER A 772 24.18 -49.34 41.63
CA SER A 772 25.64 -49.53 41.52
C SER A 772 26.24 -49.98 42.84
N LYS A 773 25.87 -49.33 43.95
CA LYS A 773 26.33 -49.70 45.31
C LYS A 773 25.84 -51.05 45.80
N PHE A 774 24.80 -51.60 45.18
CA PHE A 774 24.18 -52.86 45.60
C PHE A 774 24.70 -54.07 44.81
N TYR A 775 25.16 -53.85 43.58
CA TYR A 775 25.52 -54.92 42.64
C TYR A 775 26.98 -54.88 42.13
N ILE A 776 27.70 -53.77 42.31
CA ILE A 776 29.08 -53.59 41.82
C ILE A 776 30.08 -53.47 42.98
N ASP A 777 29.72 -52.73 44.02
CA ASP A 777 30.41 -52.72 45.32
C ASP A 777 29.89 -53.88 46.19
#